data_AF-A0A6J2A023-F1
#
_entry.id   AF-A0A6J2A023-F1
#
_cell.length_a   1.000
_cell.length_b   1.000
_cell.length_c   1.000
_cell.angle_alpha   90.00
_cell.angle_beta   90.00
_cell.angle_gamma   90.00
#
_symmetry.space_group_name_H-M   'P 1'
#
loop_
_entity.id
_entity.type
_entity.pdbx_description
1 polymer ?
#
loop_
_entity_poly.entity_id
_entity_poly.type
_entity_poly.pdbx_seq_one_letter_code
_entity_poly.pdbx_strand_id
1 'polypeptide(L)'
;MTSSKIEMPGEVKADPAALMASLHLLPSPTPNLEIKYTKIFINNEWQNSESGRVFPVYNPATGEQVCEVQEADKADIDKAVQAARLAFSLGSVWRRMDASERGRLLDKLADLVERDRAVLATMESLNGGKPFLQAFYVDLQGVIKTLRYYAGWADKIHGMTIPVDGDYFTFTRHEPIGVCGQIIPWNFPLLMFAWKIAPALCCGNTVVIKPAEQTPLSALYMGALIKEAGFPPGVINILPGYGPTAGAAIASHIGIDKIAFTGSTEVGKLIQEAAGRSNLKRVTLELGGKSPNIIFADADLDYAVEQAHQGVFFNQGQCCTAGSRIFVEESIYEEFVRRSVERAKRRIVGSPFDPTTEQGPQIDKKQYNKILELIQSGVAEGAKLECGGKGLGRKGFFIEPTVFSNVTDDMRIAKEEIFGPVQEILRFKTMDEVIERANNSDFGLVAAVFTNDINKALTVSSAMQAGTVWINCYNALNAQSPFGGFKMSGNGREIPTESEALVGWSGIYNEASSKGDSYVCWGSGTAAREVTGHQKGGSGGSPGVIQPLNGRDELAFPSSRCSGRFEPTPDSQSGLCVDHGGRRLPQDPGEELLQSGTVFHGITHPKIMGPNSHTRRRPYQHASDSRLSYICHNLLRGLRGRTVVQGLPPCACTSQKTRRE
;
A
#
# COMPACT_ATOMS: atom_id res chain seq x y z
N MET A 1 -21.49 -56.26 37.69
CA MET A 1 -21.89 -54.83 37.73
C MET A 1 -21.19 -54.15 36.56
N THR A 2 -21.98 -53.51 35.73
CA THR A 2 -21.69 -53.06 34.37
C THR A 2 -20.73 -51.87 34.32
N SER A 3 -19.80 -51.95 33.37
CA SER A 3 -18.91 -50.88 32.91
C SER A 3 -19.72 -49.70 32.37
N SER A 4 -19.56 -48.51 32.97
CA SER A 4 -20.04 -47.25 32.41
C SER A 4 -18.89 -46.56 31.67
N LYS A 5 -18.91 -46.64 30.34
CA LYS A 5 -18.15 -45.74 29.47
C LYS A 5 -18.71 -44.32 29.64
N ILE A 6 -17.84 -43.37 29.92
CA ILE A 6 -18.14 -41.95 29.85
C ILE A 6 -18.03 -41.57 28.37
N GLU A 7 -19.17 -41.30 27.72
CA GLU A 7 -19.20 -40.68 26.39
C GLU A 7 -18.88 -39.19 26.54
N MET A 8 -17.85 -38.72 25.83
CA MET A 8 -17.58 -37.30 25.66
C MET A 8 -18.54 -36.73 24.61
N PRO A 9 -19.27 -35.64 24.89
CA PRO A 9 -20.08 -34.95 23.89
C PRO A 9 -19.17 -34.06 23.04
N GLY A 10 -19.03 -34.34 21.74
CA GLY A 10 -18.31 -33.44 20.84
C GLY A 10 -17.82 -33.96 19.48
N GLU A 11 -17.93 -35.26 19.16
CA GLU A 11 -17.76 -35.69 17.77
C GLU A 11 -19.05 -35.39 16.99
N VAL A 12 -19.11 -34.22 16.36
CA VAL A 12 -20.02 -34.01 15.24
C VAL A 12 -19.60 -34.98 14.15
N LYS A 13 -20.27 -36.14 14.07
CA LYS A 13 -20.26 -36.96 12.87
C LYS A 13 -20.84 -36.10 11.76
N ALA A 14 -19.96 -35.44 11.00
CA ALA A 14 -20.34 -34.70 9.82
C ALA A 14 -21.04 -35.69 8.89
N ASP A 15 -22.34 -35.48 8.66
CA ASP A 15 -23.09 -36.24 7.66
C ASP A 15 -22.39 -36.05 6.31
N PRO A 16 -21.81 -37.12 5.70
CA PRO A 16 -21.12 -37.00 4.43
C PRO A 16 -22.02 -36.42 3.34
N ALA A 17 -23.34 -36.65 3.40
CA ALA A 17 -24.29 -36.08 2.46
C ALA A 17 -24.46 -34.57 2.66
N ALA A 18 -24.51 -34.09 3.91
CA ALA A 18 -24.54 -32.66 4.22
C ALA A 18 -23.22 -31.95 3.85
N LEU A 19 -22.08 -32.60 4.06
CA LEU A 19 -20.77 -32.08 3.63
C LEU A 19 -20.70 -31.98 2.10
N MET A 20 -21.12 -33.04 1.39
CA MET A 20 -21.16 -33.05 -0.08
C MET A 20 -22.17 -32.04 -0.64
N ALA A 21 -23.33 -31.84 0.01
CA ALA A 21 -24.30 -30.81 -0.36
C ALA A 21 -23.74 -29.40 -0.15
N SER A 22 -22.98 -29.18 0.94
CA SER A 22 -22.30 -27.90 1.20
C SER A 22 -21.18 -27.62 0.21
N LEU A 23 -20.47 -28.64 -0.27
CA LEU A 23 -19.39 -28.49 -1.26
C LEU A 23 -19.90 -27.99 -2.62
N HIS A 24 -21.14 -28.35 -3.02
CA HIS A 24 -21.76 -27.85 -4.26
C HIS A 24 -22.11 -26.36 -4.23
N LEU A 25 -22.18 -25.75 -3.04
CA LEU A 25 -22.45 -24.31 -2.89
C LEU A 25 -21.17 -23.46 -2.96
N LEU A 26 -20.00 -24.08 -2.90
CA LEU A 26 -18.73 -23.37 -3.00
C LEU A 26 -18.40 -23.06 -4.47
N PRO A 27 -17.78 -21.90 -4.75
CA PRO A 27 -17.19 -21.68 -6.06
C PRO A 27 -16.16 -22.80 -6.32
N SER A 28 -16.05 -23.19 -7.58
CA SER A 28 -15.09 -24.21 -8.01
C SER A 28 -14.02 -23.58 -8.92
N PRO A 29 -12.81 -24.16 -8.96
CA PRO A 29 -11.80 -23.78 -9.95
C PRO A 29 -12.37 -23.85 -11.36
N THR A 30 -12.01 -22.88 -12.20
CA THR A 30 -12.44 -22.81 -13.60
C THR A 30 -11.90 -24.03 -14.35
N PRO A 31 -12.76 -24.90 -14.90
CA PRO A 31 -12.30 -26.10 -15.61
C PRO A 31 -11.48 -25.71 -16.84
N ASN A 32 -10.37 -26.42 -17.08
CA ASN A 32 -9.52 -26.26 -18.27
C ASN A 32 -9.17 -24.79 -18.59
N LEU A 33 -8.78 -24.03 -17.56
CA LEU A 33 -8.45 -22.62 -17.70
C LEU A 33 -7.40 -22.40 -18.81
N GLU A 34 -7.79 -21.70 -19.88
CA GLU A 34 -6.90 -21.29 -20.96
C GLU A 34 -6.09 -20.03 -20.56
N ILE A 35 -4.77 -20.08 -20.69
CA ILE A 35 -3.91 -18.92 -20.44
C ILE A 35 -3.80 -18.07 -21.71
N LYS A 36 -4.75 -17.14 -21.86
CA LYS A 36 -4.90 -16.31 -23.06
C LYS A 36 -3.91 -15.15 -23.18
N TYR A 37 -3.51 -14.57 -22.04
CA TYR A 37 -2.72 -13.32 -22.00
C TYR A 37 -1.29 -13.61 -21.53
N THR A 38 -0.34 -13.63 -22.47
CA THR A 38 1.07 -14.00 -22.23
C THR A 38 2.08 -12.97 -22.76
N LYS A 39 1.59 -11.80 -23.19
CA LYS A 39 2.36 -10.76 -23.84
C LYS A 39 2.60 -9.55 -22.94
N ILE A 40 3.55 -8.70 -23.33
CA ILE A 40 3.75 -7.40 -22.71
C ILE A 40 2.53 -6.52 -23.03
N PHE A 41 2.05 -5.74 -22.06
CA PHE A 41 0.95 -4.80 -22.25
C PHE A 41 1.47 -3.37 -22.22
N ILE A 42 1.54 -2.70 -23.37
CA ILE A 42 1.98 -1.30 -23.49
C ILE A 42 0.97 -0.56 -24.34
N ASN A 43 0.55 0.62 -23.86
CA ASN A 43 -0.35 1.49 -24.60
C ASN A 43 -1.68 0.81 -25.01
N ASN A 44 -2.24 -0.01 -24.12
CA ASN A 44 -3.39 -0.88 -24.38
C ASN A 44 -3.20 -1.94 -25.47
N GLU A 45 -1.97 -2.20 -25.92
CA GLU A 45 -1.68 -3.20 -26.95
C GLU A 45 -0.78 -4.31 -26.43
N TRP A 46 -1.01 -5.52 -26.97
CA TRP A 46 -0.25 -6.71 -26.62
C TRP A 46 0.98 -6.85 -27.52
N GLN A 47 2.16 -6.71 -26.95
CA GLN A 47 3.44 -6.70 -27.67
C GLN A 47 4.30 -7.91 -27.31
N ASN A 48 5.12 -8.34 -28.27
CA ASN A 48 6.24 -9.24 -27.98
C ASN A 48 7.37 -8.43 -27.33
N SER A 49 8.28 -9.10 -26.63
CA SER A 49 9.50 -8.46 -26.14
C SER A 49 10.39 -8.00 -27.29
N GLU A 50 11.10 -6.89 -27.12
CA GLU A 50 12.09 -6.42 -28.10
C GLU A 50 13.15 -7.49 -28.41
N SER A 51 13.53 -8.27 -27.40
CA SER A 51 14.50 -9.36 -27.56
C SER A 51 13.93 -10.61 -28.25
N GLY A 52 12.60 -10.70 -28.40
CA GLY A 52 11.90 -11.91 -28.84
C GLY A 52 11.92 -13.06 -27.82
N ARG A 53 12.56 -12.89 -26.66
CA ARG A 53 12.64 -13.92 -25.62
C ARG A 53 11.34 -14.06 -24.85
N VAL A 54 11.14 -15.29 -24.38
CA VAL A 54 10.07 -15.68 -23.47
C VAL A 54 10.68 -16.41 -22.27
N PHE A 55 9.97 -16.43 -21.14
CA PHE A 55 10.34 -17.21 -19.96
C PHE A 55 9.20 -18.14 -19.53
N PRO A 56 9.53 -19.32 -18.98
CA PRO A 56 8.53 -20.30 -18.54
C PRO A 56 7.91 -19.88 -17.20
N VAL A 57 6.60 -20.14 -17.08
CA VAL A 57 5.84 -19.99 -15.83
C VAL A 57 5.40 -21.38 -15.37
N TYR A 58 5.54 -21.68 -14.08
CA TYR A 58 5.33 -23.01 -13.53
C TYR A 58 4.17 -23.07 -12.53
N ASN A 59 3.59 -24.25 -12.38
CA ASN A 59 2.68 -24.58 -11.29
C ASN A 59 3.50 -25.17 -10.13
N PRO A 60 3.59 -24.53 -8.95
CA PRO A 60 4.39 -25.01 -7.83
C PRO A 60 3.89 -26.32 -7.20
N ALA A 61 2.64 -26.71 -7.45
CA ALA A 61 2.05 -27.93 -6.89
C ALA A 61 2.49 -29.18 -7.66
N THR A 62 2.75 -29.04 -8.96
CA THR A 62 3.14 -30.15 -9.83
C THR A 62 4.59 -30.06 -10.31
N GLY A 63 5.16 -28.85 -10.33
CA GLY A 63 6.44 -28.54 -10.95
C GLY A 63 6.37 -28.44 -12.48
N GLU A 64 5.17 -28.52 -13.06
CA GLU A 64 4.97 -28.52 -14.50
C GLU A 64 4.88 -27.08 -15.03
N GLN A 65 5.36 -26.88 -16.26
CA GLN A 65 5.24 -25.61 -16.95
C GLN A 65 3.78 -25.38 -17.36
N VAL A 66 3.25 -24.21 -17.03
CA VAL A 66 1.90 -23.77 -17.38
C VAL A 66 1.87 -23.15 -18.77
N CYS A 67 2.78 -22.21 -19.04
CA CYS A 67 2.92 -21.52 -20.32
C CYS A 67 4.28 -20.81 -20.42
N GLU A 68 4.48 -20.07 -21.52
CA GLU A 68 5.58 -19.11 -21.68
C GLU A 68 5.02 -17.69 -21.74
N VAL A 69 5.77 -16.73 -21.21
CA VAL A 69 5.41 -15.30 -21.18
C VAL A 69 6.55 -14.48 -21.77
N GLN A 70 6.23 -13.41 -22.50
CA GLN A 70 7.23 -12.51 -23.07
C GLN A 70 8.15 -11.92 -21.99
N GLU A 71 9.47 -11.98 -22.19
CA GLU A 71 10.47 -11.51 -21.24
C GLU A 71 10.80 -10.03 -21.52
N ALA A 72 10.14 -9.12 -20.80
CA ALA A 72 10.47 -7.70 -20.86
C ALA A 72 11.90 -7.47 -20.34
N ASP A 73 12.64 -6.65 -21.07
CA ASP A 73 13.96 -6.15 -20.67
C ASP A 73 13.97 -4.61 -20.71
N LYS A 74 15.13 -3.99 -20.50
CA LYS A 74 15.29 -2.53 -20.44
C LYS A 74 14.63 -1.82 -21.63
N ALA A 75 14.78 -2.33 -22.86
CA ALA A 75 14.21 -1.70 -24.04
C ALA A 75 12.67 -1.67 -24.00
N ASP A 76 12.03 -2.71 -23.47
CA ASP A 76 10.58 -2.75 -23.27
C ASP A 76 10.13 -1.79 -22.16
N ILE A 77 10.93 -1.68 -21.08
CA ILE A 77 10.70 -0.68 -20.02
C ILE A 77 10.77 0.73 -20.60
N ASP A 78 11.78 1.03 -21.42
CA ASP A 78 11.95 2.35 -22.04
C ASP A 78 10.71 2.71 -22.90
N LYS A 79 10.20 1.77 -23.71
CA LYS A 79 8.93 1.94 -24.48
C LYS A 79 7.73 2.19 -23.58
N ALA A 80 7.58 1.43 -22.50
CA ALA A 80 6.48 1.59 -21.57
C ALA A 80 6.51 2.94 -20.85
N VAL A 81 7.70 3.40 -20.45
CA VAL A 81 7.86 4.72 -19.81
C VAL A 81 7.55 5.84 -20.79
N GLN A 82 7.92 5.71 -22.06
CA GLN A 82 7.54 6.68 -23.10
C GLN A 82 6.01 6.75 -23.28
N ALA A 83 5.33 5.60 -23.34
CA ALA A 83 3.87 5.55 -23.42
C ALA A 83 3.20 6.17 -22.17
N ALA A 84 3.68 5.84 -20.97
CA ALA A 84 3.20 6.40 -19.71
C ALA A 84 3.40 7.93 -19.66
N ARG A 85 4.58 8.40 -20.07
CA ARG A 85 4.88 9.84 -20.10
C ARG A 85 3.98 10.59 -21.06
N LEU A 86 3.72 10.03 -22.24
CA LEU A 86 2.79 10.60 -23.21
C LEU A 86 1.36 10.66 -22.65
N ALA A 87 0.89 9.58 -22.03
CA ALA A 87 -0.42 9.53 -21.38
C ALA A 87 -0.54 10.50 -20.19
N PHE A 88 0.58 10.89 -19.58
CA PHE A 88 0.63 11.87 -18.47
C PHE A 88 0.82 13.33 -18.92
N SER A 89 1.06 13.58 -20.21
CA SER A 89 1.32 14.92 -20.73
C SER A 89 0.15 15.88 -20.48
N LEU A 90 0.47 17.17 -20.29
CA LEU A 90 -0.56 18.21 -20.15
C LEU A 90 -1.44 18.24 -21.40
N GLY A 91 -2.76 18.30 -21.20
CA GLY A 91 -3.74 18.28 -22.29
C GLY A 91 -4.15 16.88 -22.76
N SER A 92 -3.50 15.82 -22.28
CA SER A 92 -3.91 14.43 -22.55
C SER A 92 -5.30 14.12 -21.99
N VAL A 93 -5.93 13.06 -22.52
CA VAL A 93 -7.24 12.58 -22.03
C VAL A 93 -7.18 12.30 -20.53
N TRP A 94 -6.13 11.63 -20.05
CA TRP A 94 -6.01 11.28 -18.63
C TRP A 94 -5.83 12.49 -17.72
N ARG A 95 -5.05 13.50 -18.14
CA ARG A 95 -4.84 14.73 -17.35
C ARG A 95 -6.02 15.69 -17.37
N ARG A 96 -6.85 15.64 -18.42
CA ARG A 96 -8.06 16.48 -18.56
C ARG A 96 -9.32 15.83 -18.00
N MET A 97 -9.29 14.52 -17.75
CA MET A 97 -10.41 13.76 -17.21
C MET A 97 -10.76 14.26 -15.80
N ASP A 98 -12.06 14.43 -15.57
CA ASP A 98 -12.58 14.78 -14.26
C ASP A 98 -12.14 13.75 -13.21
N ALA A 99 -11.91 14.24 -12.00
CA ALA A 99 -11.47 13.40 -10.89
C ALA A 99 -12.47 12.27 -10.58
N SER A 100 -13.76 12.56 -10.68
CA SER A 100 -14.85 11.59 -10.53
C SER A 100 -14.82 10.49 -11.59
N GLU A 101 -14.46 10.82 -12.83
CA GLU A 101 -14.39 9.85 -13.94
C GLU A 101 -13.21 8.89 -13.80
N ARG A 102 -12.08 9.35 -13.22
CA ARG A 102 -11.01 8.42 -12.81
C ARG A 102 -11.53 7.42 -11.76
N GLY A 103 -12.35 7.88 -10.83
CA GLY A 103 -13.04 7.03 -9.86
C GLY A 103 -13.99 6.03 -10.53
N ARG A 104 -14.79 6.48 -11.52
CA ARG A 104 -15.68 5.60 -12.30
C ARG A 104 -14.93 4.49 -13.02
N LEU A 105 -13.76 4.75 -13.59
CA LEU A 105 -12.95 3.73 -14.25
C LEU A 105 -12.42 2.68 -13.26
N LEU A 106 -12.00 3.09 -12.05
CA LEU A 106 -11.60 2.17 -10.99
C LEU A 106 -12.77 1.29 -10.50
N ASP A 107 -13.95 1.88 -10.33
CA ASP A 107 -15.15 1.13 -9.92
C ASP A 107 -15.60 0.15 -11.02
N LYS A 108 -15.52 0.57 -12.29
CA LYS A 108 -15.78 -0.31 -13.43
C LYS A 108 -14.79 -1.46 -13.50
N LEU A 109 -13.50 -1.21 -13.23
CA LEU A 109 -12.50 -2.28 -13.15
C LEU A 109 -12.82 -3.25 -12.01
N ALA A 110 -13.29 -2.76 -10.86
CA ALA A 110 -13.74 -3.61 -9.76
C ALA A 110 -14.92 -4.51 -10.16
N ASP A 111 -15.89 -3.97 -10.94
CA ASP A 111 -17.01 -4.76 -11.46
C ASP A 111 -16.53 -5.89 -12.40
N LEU A 112 -15.54 -5.61 -13.25
CA LEU A 112 -14.97 -6.61 -14.16
C LEU A 112 -14.18 -7.69 -13.42
N VAL A 113 -13.45 -7.31 -12.35
CA VAL A 113 -12.77 -8.28 -11.48
C VAL A 113 -13.79 -9.15 -10.74
N GLU A 114 -14.90 -8.59 -10.25
CA GLU A 114 -15.96 -9.39 -9.63
C GLU A 114 -16.61 -10.35 -10.64
N ARG A 115 -16.84 -9.91 -11.88
CA ARG A 115 -17.33 -10.77 -12.97
C ARG A 115 -16.40 -11.96 -13.20
N ASP A 116 -15.09 -11.71 -13.30
CA ASP A 116 -14.08 -12.72 -13.64
C ASP A 116 -13.41 -13.33 -12.40
N ARG A 117 -14.02 -13.19 -11.23
CA ARG A 117 -13.44 -13.56 -9.93
C ARG A 117 -12.99 -15.02 -9.87
N ALA A 118 -13.80 -15.94 -10.38
CA ALA A 118 -13.48 -17.37 -10.39
C ALA A 118 -12.29 -17.67 -11.32
N VAL A 119 -12.21 -17.00 -12.47
CA VAL A 119 -11.10 -17.13 -13.43
C VAL A 119 -9.79 -16.66 -12.81
N LEU A 120 -9.81 -15.45 -12.23
CA LEU A 120 -8.64 -14.87 -11.56
C LEU A 120 -8.20 -15.68 -10.34
N ALA A 121 -9.14 -16.16 -9.50
CA ALA A 121 -8.81 -17.00 -8.35
C ALA A 121 -8.21 -18.36 -8.77
N THR A 122 -8.70 -18.94 -9.87
CA THR A 122 -8.13 -20.16 -10.44
C THR A 122 -6.70 -19.92 -10.93
N MET A 123 -6.46 -18.77 -11.58
CA MET A 123 -5.14 -18.37 -12.08
C MET A 123 -4.14 -18.11 -10.94
N GLU A 124 -4.55 -17.40 -9.89
CA GLU A 124 -3.73 -17.17 -8.68
C GLU A 124 -3.38 -18.49 -7.97
N SER A 125 -4.35 -19.42 -7.91
CA SER A 125 -4.17 -20.73 -7.30
C SER A 125 -3.26 -21.64 -8.13
N LEU A 126 -3.45 -21.67 -9.46
CA LEU A 126 -2.61 -22.42 -10.40
C LEU A 126 -1.15 -21.95 -10.40
N ASN A 127 -0.96 -20.63 -10.43
CA ASN A 127 0.36 -20.04 -10.63
C ASN A 127 1.11 -19.80 -9.31
N GLY A 128 0.40 -19.41 -8.24
CA GLY A 128 0.99 -19.11 -6.93
C GLY A 128 0.91 -20.26 -5.91
N GLY A 129 0.19 -21.35 -6.22
CA GLY A 129 0.00 -22.48 -5.29
C GLY A 129 -0.96 -22.19 -4.13
N LYS A 130 -1.71 -21.10 -4.17
CA LYS A 130 -2.68 -20.71 -3.14
C LYS A 130 -3.89 -21.64 -3.16
N PRO A 131 -4.39 -22.13 -2.02
CA PRO A 131 -5.69 -22.81 -2.00
C PRO A 131 -6.77 -21.94 -2.67
N PHE A 132 -7.52 -22.51 -3.61
CA PHE A 132 -8.46 -21.77 -4.46
C PHE A 132 -9.48 -20.97 -3.64
N LEU A 133 -10.02 -21.56 -2.56
CA LEU A 133 -10.97 -20.89 -1.69
C LEU A 133 -10.35 -19.68 -0.97
N GLN A 134 -9.06 -19.75 -0.61
CA GLN A 134 -8.35 -18.59 -0.04
C GLN A 134 -8.18 -17.51 -1.11
N ALA A 135 -7.72 -17.86 -2.32
CA ALA A 135 -7.61 -16.90 -3.41
C ALA A 135 -8.97 -16.23 -3.71
N PHE A 136 -10.06 -17.00 -3.74
CA PHE A 136 -11.39 -16.49 -4.05
C PHE A 136 -11.96 -15.60 -2.94
N TYR A 137 -11.94 -16.05 -1.68
CA TYR A 137 -12.60 -15.35 -0.56
C TYR A 137 -11.73 -14.31 0.13
N VAL A 138 -10.40 -14.41 0.03
CA VAL A 138 -9.45 -13.49 0.67
C VAL A 138 -8.83 -12.56 -0.37
N ASP A 139 -7.97 -13.08 -1.25
CA ASP A 139 -7.19 -12.26 -2.18
C ASP A 139 -8.10 -11.44 -3.11
N LEU A 140 -9.01 -12.10 -3.82
CA LEU A 140 -9.91 -11.42 -4.76
C LEU A 140 -10.89 -10.49 -4.06
N GLN A 141 -11.37 -10.86 -2.86
CA GLN A 141 -12.21 -9.95 -2.07
C GLN A 141 -11.43 -8.68 -1.70
N GLY A 142 -10.16 -8.82 -1.29
CA GLY A 142 -9.26 -7.70 -1.02
C GLY A 142 -9.06 -6.82 -2.26
N VAL A 143 -8.80 -7.42 -3.42
CA VAL A 143 -8.64 -6.70 -4.71
C VAL A 143 -9.86 -5.84 -5.01
N ILE A 144 -11.06 -6.42 -4.99
CA ILE A 144 -12.30 -5.73 -5.31
C ILE A 144 -12.56 -4.59 -4.32
N LYS A 145 -12.41 -4.86 -3.01
CA LYS A 145 -12.59 -3.84 -1.97
C LYS A 145 -11.58 -2.69 -2.09
N THR A 146 -10.31 -2.97 -2.39
CA THR A 146 -9.27 -1.94 -2.58
C THR A 146 -9.57 -1.07 -3.79
N LEU A 147 -9.96 -1.65 -4.92
CA LEU A 147 -10.34 -0.89 -6.12
C LEU A 147 -11.54 0.03 -5.84
N ARG A 148 -12.60 -0.49 -5.19
CA ARG A 148 -13.78 0.30 -4.84
C ARG A 148 -13.50 1.40 -3.82
N TYR A 149 -12.63 1.11 -2.84
CA TYR A 149 -12.23 2.11 -1.85
C TYR A 149 -11.56 3.31 -2.53
N TYR A 150 -10.59 3.06 -3.42
CA TYR A 150 -9.88 4.13 -4.13
C TYR A 150 -10.70 4.79 -5.24
N ALA A 151 -11.67 4.08 -5.83
CA ALA A 151 -12.66 4.70 -6.70
C ALA A 151 -13.38 5.87 -6.01
N GLY A 152 -13.74 5.68 -4.73
CA GLY A 152 -14.40 6.71 -3.91
C GLY A 152 -13.51 7.87 -3.48
N TRP A 153 -12.18 7.74 -3.56
CA TRP A 153 -11.23 8.79 -3.18
C TRP A 153 -10.86 9.75 -4.31
N ALA A 154 -11.06 9.35 -5.57
CA ALA A 154 -10.51 10.05 -6.72
C ALA A 154 -10.91 11.54 -6.79
N ASP A 155 -12.14 11.87 -6.39
CA ASP A 155 -12.72 13.23 -6.35
C ASP A 155 -12.70 13.87 -4.95
N LYS A 156 -12.01 13.28 -3.98
CA LYS A 156 -11.91 13.74 -2.57
C LYS A 156 -10.47 14.02 -2.13
N ILE A 157 -9.56 14.14 -3.09
CA ILE A 157 -8.18 14.56 -2.85
C ILE A 157 -8.15 16.09 -2.79
N HIS A 158 -8.23 16.62 -1.57
CA HIS A 158 -8.26 18.07 -1.33
C HIS A 158 -6.87 18.64 -1.03
N GLY A 159 -6.63 19.87 -1.48
CA GLY A 159 -5.58 20.74 -0.93
C GLY A 159 -6.08 21.52 0.28
N MET A 160 -5.34 22.55 0.69
CA MET A 160 -5.72 23.43 1.80
C MET A 160 -5.52 24.90 1.45
N THR A 161 -6.28 25.79 2.09
CA THR A 161 -5.99 27.23 2.12
C THR A 161 -5.24 27.55 3.41
N ILE A 162 -4.12 28.26 3.32
CA ILE A 162 -3.21 28.49 4.46
C ILE A 162 -3.28 29.96 4.88
N PRO A 163 -3.62 30.27 6.15
CA PRO A 163 -3.64 31.64 6.66
C PRO A 163 -2.22 32.09 7.02
N VAL A 164 -1.45 32.42 6.00
CA VAL A 164 -0.10 32.98 6.17
C VAL A 164 -0.14 34.42 6.67
N ASP A 165 0.93 34.87 7.30
CA ASP A 165 1.08 36.26 7.73
C ASP A 165 1.09 37.23 6.53
N GLY A 166 0.52 38.42 6.71
CA GLY A 166 0.47 39.47 5.68
C GLY A 166 -0.68 39.31 4.66
N ASP A 167 -0.71 40.19 3.66
CA ASP A 167 -1.79 40.27 2.67
C ASP A 167 -1.60 39.30 1.48
N TYR A 168 -1.41 38.02 1.81
CA TYR A 168 -1.24 36.95 0.83
C TYR A 168 -2.40 35.97 0.86
N PHE A 169 -2.87 35.57 -0.32
CA PHE A 169 -3.74 34.41 -0.46
C PHE A 169 -2.88 33.19 -0.78
N THR A 170 -2.91 32.19 0.10
CA THR A 170 -2.09 30.98 -0.03
C THR A 170 -2.96 29.74 -0.07
N PHE A 171 -2.71 28.85 -1.03
CA PHE A 171 -3.36 27.54 -1.10
C PHE A 171 -2.42 26.47 -1.66
N THR A 172 -2.78 25.21 -1.40
CA THR A 172 -2.06 24.06 -1.93
C THR A 172 -2.85 23.30 -2.98
N ARG A 173 -2.12 22.73 -3.95
CA ARG A 173 -2.64 21.77 -4.92
C ARG A 173 -1.95 20.43 -4.71
N HIS A 174 -2.72 19.35 -4.69
CA HIS A 174 -2.20 18.00 -4.65
C HIS A 174 -2.25 17.40 -6.06
N GLU A 175 -1.11 17.40 -6.73
CA GLU A 175 -1.01 16.94 -8.12
C GLU A 175 -0.44 15.52 -8.19
N PRO A 176 -0.84 14.71 -9.19
CA PRO A 176 -0.16 13.43 -9.43
C PRO A 176 1.33 13.64 -9.64
N ILE A 177 2.13 12.70 -9.13
CA ILE A 177 3.59 12.72 -9.24
C ILE A 177 4.04 12.57 -10.70
N GLY A 178 3.41 11.65 -11.44
CA GLY A 178 3.73 11.38 -12.84
C GLY A 178 3.80 9.89 -13.18
N VAL A 179 4.91 9.46 -13.77
CA VAL A 179 5.13 8.05 -14.12
C VAL A 179 5.63 7.30 -12.89
N CYS A 180 4.82 6.35 -12.43
CA CYS A 180 5.10 5.51 -11.27
C CYS A 180 5.55 4.11 -11.71
N GLY A 181 6.80 3.76 -11.41
CA GLY A 181 7.32 2.41 -11.49
C GLY A 181 6.80 1.57 -10.31
N GLN A 182 6.27 0.38 -10.57
CA GLN A 182 5.71 -0.49 -9.54
C GLN A 182 6.26 -1.90 -9.70
N ILE A 183 6.79 -2.49 -8.64
CA ILE A 183 7.35 -3.86 -8.65
C ILE A 183 6.67 -4.64 -7.53
N ILE A 184 6.02 -5.76 -7.90
CA ILE A 184 5.22 -6.57 -6.97
C ILE A 184 5.82 -7.97 -6.76
N PRO A 185 5.61 -8.58 -5.59
CA PRO A 185 6.11 -9.91 -5.24
C PRO A 185 5.15 -10.99 -5.73
N TRP A 186 5.55 -12.25 -5.53
CA TRP A 186 4.82 -13.43 -5.95
C TRP A 186 3.83 -13.97 -4.93
N ASN A 187 3.88 -13.50 -3.67
CA ASN A 187 3.13 -14.13 -2.58
C ASN A 187 1.66 -13.70 -2.52
N PHE A 188 1.32 -12.51 -3.02
CA PHE A 188 -0.06 -12.04 -3.25
C PHE A 188 -0.13 -11.25 -4.56
N PRO A 189 0.06 -11.89 -5.72
CA PRO A 189 0.32 -11.19 -6.99
C PRO A 189 -0.77 -10.17 -7.32
N LEU A 190 -2.04 -10.60 -7.34
CA LEU A 190 -3.12 -9.73 -7.77
C LEU A 190 -3.53 -8.70 -6.69
N LEU A 191 -3.45 -9.08 -5.42
CA LEU A 191 -3.72 -8.14 -4.31
C LEU A 191 -2.68 -7.02 -4.28
N MET A 192 -1.39 -7.34 -4.42
CA MET A 192 -0.32 -6.34 -4.48
C MET A 192 -0.39 -5.50 -5.75
N PHE A 193 -0.81 -6.08 -6.88
CA PHE A 193 -1.11 -5.31 -8.08
C PHE A 193 -2.17 -4.24 -7.77
N ALA A 194 -3.30 -4.63 -7.17
CA ALA A 194 -4.39 -3.72 -6.83
C ALA A 194 -3.98 -2.65 -5.80
N TRP A 195 -3.24 -3.04 -4.75
CA TRP A 195 -2.73 -2.12 -3.72
C TRP A 195 -1.84 -1.02 -4.30
N LYS A 196 -1.13 -1.29 -5.39
CA LYS A 196 -0.27 -0.31 -6.04
C LYS A 196 -1.01 0.51 -7.10
N ILE A 197 -1.76 -0.12 -7.99
CA ILE A 197 -2.39 0.62 -9.10
C ILE A 197 -3.55 1.49 -8.63
N ALA A 198 -4.35 1.03 -7.67
CA ALA A 198 -5.57 1.72 -7.25
C ALA A 198 -5.30 3.14 -6.71
N PRO A 199 -4.40 3.33 -5.71
CA PRO A 199 -4.06 4.68 -5.25
C PRO A 199 -3.35 5.51 -6.33
N ALA A 200 -2.47 4.91 -7.13
CA ALA A 200 -1.75 5.64 -8.16
C ALA A 200 -2.71 6.25 -9.20
N LEU A 201 -3.66 5.45 -9.69
CA LEU A 201 -4.66 5.86 -10.67
C LEU A 201 -5.69 6.82 -10.10
N CYS A 202 -6.13 6.60 -8.86
CA CYS A 202 -6.99 7.51 -8.12
C CYS A 202 -6.42 8.94 -8.12
N CYS A 203 -5.12 9.07 -7.80
CA CYS A 203 -4.41 10.35 -7.81
C CYS A 203 -4.14 10.91 -9.22
N GLY A 204 -4.36 10.14 -10.30
CA GLY A 204 -4.13 10.57 -11.69
C GLY A 204 -2.71 10.32 -12.22
N ASN A 205 -1.93 9.43 -11.58
CA ASN A 205 -0.63 9.00 -12.10
C ASN A 205 -0.79 8.06 -13.31
N THR A 206 0.32 7.81 -14.00
CA THR A 206 0.45 6.71 -14.97
C THR A 206 1.42 5.67 -14.42
N VAL A 207 1.30 4.41 -14.84
CA VAL A 207 1.96 3.27 -14.21
C VAL A 207 2.73 2.43 -15.22
N VAL A 208 3.94 2.03 -14.81
CA VAL A 208 4.71 0.93 -15.40
C VAL A 208 4.92 -0.11 -14.31
N ILE A 209 4.22 -1.25 -14.40
CA ILE A 209 4.21 -2.28 -13.37
C ILE A 209 4.88 -3.57 -13.86
N LYS A 210 5.79 -4.10 -13.04
CA LYS A 210 6.48 -5.37 -13.25
C LYS A 210 5.99 -6.41 -12.23
N PRO A 211 5.22 -7.43 -12.66
CA PRO A 211 4.89 -8.56 -11.81
C PRO A 211 6.12 -9.42 -11.49
N ALA A 212 6.05 -10.23 -10.43
CA ALA A 212 7.07 -11.24 -10.17
C ALA A 212 7.13 -12.27 -11.32
N GLU A 213 8.33 -12.69 -11.68
CA GLU A 213 8.60 -13.67 -12.73
C GLU A 213 7.97 -15.04 -12.42
N GLN A 214 7.78 -15.39 -11.15
CA GLN A 214 7.04 -16.59 -10.77
C GLN A 214 5.55 -16.49 -11.11
N THR A 215 4.95 -15.30 -10.99
CA THR A 215 3.48 -15.13 -10.98
C THR A 215 2.96 -13.98 -11.87
N PRO A 216 3.22 -13.99 -13.19
CA PRO A 216 2.81 -12.88 -14.06
C PRO A 216 1.35 -12.97 -14.53
N LEU A 217 0.70 -14.14 -14.45
CA LEU A 217 -0.50 -14.43 -15.25
C LEU A 217 -1.71 -13.57 -14.90
N SER A 218 -2.02 -13.43 -13.61
CA SER A 218 -3.17 -12.64 -13.15
C SER A 218 -2.99 -11.14 -13.43
N ALA A 219 -1.77 -10.62 -13.32
CA ALA A 219 -1.45 -9.25 -13.70
C ALA A 219 -1.64 -9.01 -15.21
N LEU A 220 -1.27 -9.97 -16.06
CA LEU A 220 -1.55 -9.87 -17.49
C LEU A 220 -3.05 -9.95 -17.78
N TYR A 221 -3.80 -10.81 -17.11
CA TYR A 221 -5.26 -10.83 -17.25
C TYR A 221 -5.88 -9.47 -16.88
N MET A 222 -5.36 -8.80 -15.84
CA MET A 222 -5.78 -7.42 -15.51
C MET A 222 -5.55 -6.43 -16.63
N GLY A 223 -4.52 -6.58 -17.47
CA GLY A 223 -4.32 -5.75 -18.65
C GLY A 223 -5.50 -5.80 -19.62
N ALA A 224 -6.10 -6.98 -19.80
CA ALA A 224 -7.31 -7.13 -20.61
C ALA A 224 -8.51 -6.41 -19.98
N LEU A 225 -8.70 -6.55 -18.67
CA LEU A 225 -9.78 -5.89 -17.94
C LEU A 225 -9.61 -4.37 -17.89
N ILE A 226 -8.38 -3.88 -17.81
CA ILE A 226 -8.05 -2.45 -17.89
C ILE A 226 -8.42 -1.88 -19.26
N LYS A 227 -8.09 -2.60 -20.35
CA LYS A 227 -8.50 -2.20 -21.70
C LYS A 227 -10.03 -2.20 -21.83
N GLU A 228 -10.70 -3.23 -21.31
CA GLU A 228 -12.17 -3.35 -21.32
C GLU A 228 -12.86 -2.25 -20.50
N ALA A 229 -12.30 -1.86 -19.35
CA ALA A 229 -12.83 -0.78 -18.51
C ALA A 229 -12.73 0.60 -19.19
N GLY A 230 -11.89 0.75 -20.21
CA GLY A 230 -11.78 1.99 -21.00
C GLY A 230 -10.74 2.98 -20.49
N PHE A 231 -9.72 2.52 -19.75
CA PHE A 231 -8.59 3.38 -19.39
C PHE A 231 -7.88 3.90 -20.65
N PRO A 232 -7.48 5.19 -20.70
CA PRO A 232 -6.74 5.70 -21.84
C PRO A 232 -5.44 4.92 -22.10
N PRO A 233 -5.06 4.71 -23.38
CA PRO A 233 -3.80 4.05 -23.72
C PRO A 233 -2.60 4.68 -23.02
N GLY A 234 -1.76 3.83 -22.44
CA GLY A 234 -0.50 4.22 -21.81
C GLY A 234 -0.62 4.57 -20.32
N VAL A 235 -1.85 4.69 -19.79
CA VAL A 235 -2.05 4.97 -18.37
C VAL A 235 -1.56 3.80 -17.49
N ILE A 236 -1.73 2.56 -17.93
CA ILE A 236 -1.18 1.37 -17.28
C ILE A 236 -0.43 0.52 -18.31
N ASN A 237 0.80 0.13 -17.96
CA ASN A 237 1.66 -0.72 -18.77
C ASN A 237 2.19 -1.86 -17.89
N ILE A 238 2.09 -3.12 -18.35
CA ILE A 238 2.40 -4.33 -17.58
C ILE A 238 3.54 -5.10 -18.26
N LEU A 239 4.66 -5.23 -17.54
CA LEU A 239 5.97 -5.62 -18.07
C LEU A 239 6.46 -6.87 -17.32
N PRO A 240 6.00 -8.09 -17.69
CA PRO A 240 6.51 -9.32 -17.10
C PRO A 240 7.99 -9.52 -17.47
N GLY A 241 8.82 -9.81 -16.48
CA GLY A 241 10.27 -9.99 -16.67
C GLY A 241 10.97 -10.28 -15.35
N TYR A 242 12.29 -10.44 -15.37
CA TYR A 242 13.06 -10.76 -14.17
C TYR A 242 13.41 -9.53 -13.32
N GLY A 243 13.70 -9.75 -12.04
CA GLY A 243 14.15 -8.69 -11.13
C GLY A 243 15.39 -7.93 -11.62
N PRO A 244 16.52 -8.61 -11.93
CA PRO A 244 17.77 -7.95 -12.34
C PRO A 244 17.72 -7.23 -13.70
N THR A 245 16.76 -7.58 -14.57
CA THR A 245 16.60 -6.95 -15.90
C THR A 245 15.51 -5.87 -15.85
N ALA A 246 14.23 -6.27 -15.95
CA ALA A 246 13.09 -5.36 -15.95
C ALA A 246 12.97 -4.56 -14.64
N GLY A 247 13.16 -5.20 -13.49
CA GLY A 247 13.04 -4.54 -12.19
C GLY A 247 14.12 -3.48 -11.96
N ALA A 248 15.38 -3.82 -12.22
CA ALA A 248 16.50 -2.88 -12.12
C ALA A 248 16.39 -1.74 -13.15
N ALA A 249 15.93 -2.04 -14.36
CA ALA A 249 15.65 -1.02 -15.37
C ALA A 249 14.63 0.01 -14.87
N ILE A 250 13.51 -0.42 -14.26
CA ILE A 250 12.54 0.49 -13.65
C ILE A 250 13.17 1.32 -12.52
N ALA A 251 13.92 0.68 -11.62
CA ALA A 251 14.52 1.36 -10.46
C ALA A 251 15.52 2.47 -10.87
N SER A 252 16.29 2.25 -11.94
CA SER A 252 17.28 3.19 -12.44
C SER A 252 16.80 4.09 -13.57
N HIS A 253 15.58 3.91 -14.09
CA HIS A 253 15.08 4.71 -15.22
C HIS A 253 14.95 6.20 -14.83
N ILE A 254 15.55 7.09 -15.61
CA ILE A 254 15.55 8.55 -15.35
C ILE A 254 14.20 9.21 -15.62
N GLY A 255 13.38 8.60 -16.47
CA GLY A 255 12.03 9.07 -16.81
C GLY A 255 10.91 8.56 -15.90
N ILE A 256 11.23 7.89 -14.78
CA ILE A 256 10.27 7.46 -13.77
C ILE A 256 10.38 8.39 -12.55
N ASP A 257 9.24 8.92 -12.08
CA ASP A 257 9.19 9.97 -11.05
C ASP A 257 9.06 9.40 -9.63
N LYS A 258 8.48 8.21 -9.52
CA LYS A 258 8.31 7.47 -8.26
C LYS A 258 8.44 5.96 -8.50
N ILE A 259 9.01 5.25 -7.54
CA ILE A 259 8.95 3.79 -7.46
C ILE A 259 8.24 3.32 -6.19
N ALA A 260 7.47 2.24 -6.32
CA ALA A 260 6.90 1.49 -5.21
C ALA A 260 7.28 0.01 -5.35
N PHE A 261 7.93 -0.54 -4.34
CA PHE A 261 8.41 -1.92 -4.33
C PHE A 261 7.84 -2.66 -3.12
N THR A 262 7.35 -3.88 -3.35
CA THR A 262 7.08 -4.83 -2.28
C THR A 262 7.89 -6.10 -2.52
N GLY A 263 8.61 -6.58 -1.50
CA GLY A 263 9.47 -7.77 -1.61
C GLY A 263 10.51 -7.88 -0.50
N SER A 264 11.61 -8.58 -0.74
CA SER A 264 12.66 -8.81 0.26
C SER A 264 13.38 -7.51 0.66
N THR A 265 13.80 -7.42 1.93
CA THR A 265 14.53 -6.26 2.46
C THR A 265 15.84 -5.98 1.74
N GLU A 266 16.57 -7.01 1.32
CA GLU A 266 17.83 -6.90 0.58
C GLU A 266 17.61 -6.18 -0.76
N VAL A 267 16.60 -6.59 -1.52
CA VAL A 267 16.24 -5.93 -2.78
C VAL A 267 15.68 -4.54 -2.53
N GLY A 268 14.91 -4.32 -1.46
CA GLY A 268 14.43 -2.98 -1.07
C GLY A 268 15.56 -1.96 -0.91
N LYS A 269 16.68 -2.37 -0.29
CA LYS A 269 17.89 -1.52 -0.18
C LYS A 269 18.47 -1.18 -1.56
N LEU A 270 18.57 -2.16 -2.45
CA LEU A 270 19.07 -1.95 -3.82
C LEU A 270 18.18 -0.99 -4.62
N ILE A 271 16.85 -1.08 -4.44
CA ILE A 271 15.88 -0.17 -5.09
C ILE A 271 16.09 1.27 -4.59
N GLN A 272 16.19 1.47 -3.27
CA GLN A 272 16.43 2.78 -2.68
C GLN A 272 17.75 3.40 -3.18
N GLU A 273 18.81 2.59 -3.21
CA GLU A 273 20.12 3.03 -3.69
C GLU A 273 20.08 3.37 -5.19
N ALA A 274 19.43 2.55 -6.01
CA ALA A 274 19.27 2.80 -7.45
C ALA A 274 18.47 4.09 -7.73
N ALA A 275 17.42 4.36 -6.95
CA ALA A 275 16.68 5.61 -7.01
C ALA A 275 17.57 6.81 -6.65
N GLY A 276 18.34 6.69 -5.57
CA GLY A 276 19.31 7.69 -5.11
C GLY A 276 20.37 8.03 -6.17
N ARG A 277 20.94 7.00 -6.82
CA ARG A 277 21.98 7.17 -7.85
C ARG A 277 21.47 7.72 -9.18
N SER A 278 20.19 7.53 -9.51
CA SER A 278 19.67 7.83 -10.85
C SER A 278 19.10 9.24 -10.95
N ASN A 279 17.94 9.49 -10.34
CA ASN A 279 17.22 10.75 -10.48
C ASN A 279 16.51 11.20 -9.20
N LEU A 280 16.86 10.60 -8.04
CA LEU A 280 16.23 10.89 -6.75
C LEU A 280 14.70 10.67 -6.75
N LYS A 281 14.19 9.78 -7.62
CA LYS A 281 12.76 9.43 -7.65
C LYS A 281 12.27 9.02 -6.25
N ARG A 282 11.04 9.38 -5.92
CA ARG A 282 10.44 9.03 -4.61
C ARG A 282 10.33 7.52 -4.49
N VAL A 283 10.55 6.99 -3.29
CA VAL A 283 10.54 5.54 -3.04
C VAL A 283 9.56 5.22 -1.92
N THR A 284 8.74 4.20 -2.12
CA THR A 284 8.00 3.52 -1.04
C THR A 284 8.31 2.04 -1.06
N LEU A 285 8.60 1.48 0.12
CA LEU A 285 9.03 0.10 0.28
C LEU A 285 8.13 -0.60 1.29
N GLU A 286 7.61 -1.76 0.92
CA GLU A 286 6.99 -2.72 1.83
C GLU A 286 7.81 -4.00 1.83
N LEU A 287 8.45 -4.31 2.96
CA LEU A 287 9.51 -5.32 3.04
C LEU A 287 9.14 -6.44 4.02
N GLY A 288 10.12 -7.29 4.34
CA GLY A 288 9.94 -8.43 5.23
C GLY A 288 9.70 -8.04 6.68
N GLY A 289 9.35 -9.05 7.47
CA GLY A 289 9.07 -8.90 8.89
C GLY A 289 9.54 -10.09 9.74
N LYS A 290 9.77 -9.82 11.03
CA LYS A 290 9.89 -10.84 12.08
C LYS A 290 8.90 -10.55 13.21
N SER A 291 7.63 -10.54 12.82
CA SER A 291 6.54 -9.97 13.59
C SER A 291 6.25 -10.73 14.89
N PRO A 292 6.24 -10.03 16.05
CA PRO A 292 5.92 -10.64 17.34
C PRO A 292 4.41 -10.81 17.51
N ASN A 293 4.00 -11.93 18.09
CA ASN A 293 2.63 -12.21 18.52
C ASN A 293 2.64 -12.57 20.01
N ILE A 294 2.15 -11.67 20.86
CA ILE A 294 2.29 -11.75 22.32
C ILE A 294 0.99 -12.27 22.93
N ILE A 295 1.06 -13.39 23.65
CA ILE A 295 -0.07 -14.08 24.26
C ILE A 295 0.07 -14.06 25.80
N PHE A 296 -0.75 -13.26 26.47
CA PHE A 296 -0.81 -13.23 27.93
C PHE A 296 -1.67 -14.38 28.48
N ALA A 297 -1.44 -14.73 29.74
CA ALA A 297 -2.11 -15.82 30.44
C ALA A 297 -3.63 -15.61 30.61
N ASP A 298 -4.09 -14.37 30.53
CA ASP A 298 -5.51 -13.99 30.61
C ASP A 298 -6.21 -13.95 29.24
N ALA A 299 -5.53 -14.31 28.16
CA ALA A 299 -6.13 -14.41 26.83
C ALA A 299 -7.16 -15.55 26.75
N ASP A 300 -8.11 -15.44 25.82
CA ASP A 300 -8.87 -16.61 25.36
C ASP A 300 -7.90 -17.54 24.62
N LEU A 301 -7.50 -18.63 25.30
CA LEU A 301 -6.44 -19.51 24.84
C LEU A 301 -6.77 -20.23 23.53
N ASP A 302 -7.99 -20.73 23.37
CA ASP A 302 -8.37 -21.46 22.15
C ASP A 302 -8.40 -20.53 20.95
N TYR A 303 -8.95 -19.33 21.14
CA TYR A 303 -8.96 -18.32 20.10
C TYR A 303 -7.55 -17.81 19.78
N ALA A 304 -6.70 -17.59 20.79
CA ALA A 304 -5.31 -17.19 20.60
C ALA A 304 -4.50 -18.25 19.83
N VAL A 305 -4.68 -19.54 20.12
CA VAL A 305 -4.03 -20.64 19.38
C VAL A 305 -4.46 -20.65 17.92
N GLU A 306 -5.75 -20.53 17.62
CA GLU A 306 -6.23 -20.53 16.22
C GLU A 306 -5.75 -19.28 15.47
N GLN A 307 -5.83 -18.09 16.08
CA GLN A 307 -5.37 -16.86 15.46
C GLN A 307 -3.85 -16.85 15.24
N ALA A 308 -3.06 -17.33 16.20
CA ALA A 308 -1.61 -17.45 16.05
C ALA A 308 -1.23 -18.49 14.99
N HIS A 309 -1.98 -19.60 14.91
CA HIS A 309 -1.81 -20.61 13.87
C HIS A 309 -2.07 -20.02 12.48
N GLN A 310 -3.21 -19.40 12.25
CA GLN A 310 -3.47 -18.75 10.96
C GLN A 310 -2.48 -17.61 10.70
N GLY A 311 -2.11 -16.85 11.72
CA GLY A 311 -1.17 -15.74 11.62
C GLY A 311 0.21 -16.13 11.08
N VAL A 312 0.64 -17.38 11.27
CA VAL A 312 1.94 -17.87 10.77
C VAL A 312 1.82 -18.85 9.59
N PHE A 313 0.75 -19.64 9.49
CA PHE A 313 0.60 -20.67 8.45
C PHE A 313 -0.24 -20.23 7.24
N PHE A 314 -0.96 -19.11 7.32
CA PHE A 314 -1.75 -18.57 6.21
C PHE A 314 -0.88 -18.36 4.96
N ASN A 315 -1.42 -18.64 3.77
CA ASN A 315 -0.69 -18.54 2.50
C ASN A 315 0.64 -19.30 2.50
N GLN A 316 0.64 -20.52 3.06
CA GLN A 316 1.82 -21.36 3.27
C GLN A 316 2.93 -20.74 4.16
N GLY A 317 2.60 -19.71 4.95
CA GLY A 317 3.57 -18.91 5.70
C GLY A 317 4.35 -17.92 4.84
N GLN A 318 3.96 -17.74 3.57
CA GLN A 318 4.57 -16.79 2.63
C GLN A 318 3.85 -15.44 2.74
N CYS A 319 3.90 -14.83 3.92
CA CYS A 319 3.25 -13.55 4.19
C CYS A 319 4.19 -12.65 4.97
N CYS A 320 4.32 -11.38 4.55
CA CYS A 320 5.15 -10.40 5.26
C CYS A 320 4.65 -10.16 6.69
N THR A 321 3.35 -10.33 6.92
CA THR A 321 2.73 -10.21 8.25
C THR A 321 2.88 -11.46 9.11
N ALA A 322 3.60 -12.50 8.67
CA ALA A 322 3.65 -13.77 9.40
C ALA A 322 4.08 -13.59 10.87
N GLY A 323 3.23 -14.05 11.80
CA GLY A 323 3.43 -14.03 13.25
C GLY A 323 4.47 -15.03 13.72
N SER A 324 5.69 -14.85 13.21
CA SER A 324 6.77 -15.83 13.27
C SER A 324 7.55 -15.83 14.59
N ARG A 325 7.25 -14.94 15.54
CA ARG A 325 7.71 -15.04 16.94
C ARG A 325 6.53 -14.97 17.88
N ILE A 326 6.08 -16.12 18.36
CA ILE A 326 4.95 -16.17 19.30
C ILE A 326 5.51 -16.18 20.71
N PHE A 327 5.32 -15.10 21.46
CA PHE A 327 5.72 -14.99 22.85
C PHE A 327 4.53 -15.37 23.73
N VAL A 328 4.68 -16.39 24.58
CA VAL A 328 3.61 -16.88 25.45
C VAL A 328 4.03 -16.78 26.90
N GLU A 329 3.14 -16.28 27.75
CA GLU A 329 3.39 -16.13 29.18
C GLU A 329 3.59 -17.51 29.84
N GLU A 330 4.62 -17.64 30.68
CA GLU A 330 5.12 -18.92 31.21
C GLU A 330 4.02 -19.83 31.79
N SER A 331 3.03 -19.25 32.48
CA SER A 331 1.96 -20.02 33.15
C SER A 331 1.03 -20.78 32.21
N ILE A 332 0.94 -20.39 30.93
CA ILE A 332 0.14 -21.06 29.90
C ILE A 332 1.00 -21.63 28.75
N TYR A 333 2.32 -21.50 28.83
CA TYR A 333 3.25 -21.85 27.76
C TYR A 333 3.10 -23.30 27.28
N GLU A 334 3.19 -24.27 28.20
CA GLU A 334 3.16 -25.70 27.84
C GLU A 334 1.81 -26.10 27.21
N GLU A 335 0.70 -25.55 27.71
CA GLU A 335 -0.62 -25.83 27.17
C GLU A 335 -0.83 -25.16 25.79
N PHE A 336 -0.31 -23.95 25.60
CA PHE A 336 -0.30 -23.29 24.29
C PHE A 336 0.50 -24.08 23.26
N VAL A 337 1.71 -24.56 23.62
CA VAL A 337 2.53 -25.41 22.75
C VAL A 337 1.76 -26.68 22.39
N ARG A 338 1.19 -27.38 23.37
CA ARG A 338 0.43 -28.62 23.15
C ARG A 338 -0.72 -28.42 22.15
N ARG A 339 -1.55 -27.38 22.34
CA ARG A 339 -2.68 -27.07 21.45
C ARG A 339 -2.23 -26.63 20.05
N SER A 340 -1.15 -25.85 19.97
CA SER A 340 -0.59 -25.41 18.69
C SER A 340 -0.07 -26.59 17.86
N VAL A 341 0.60 -27.56 18.50
CA VAL A 341 1.08 -28.79 17.85
C VAL A 341 -0.08 -29.65 17.35
N GLU A 342 -1.13 -29.80 18.17
CA GLU A 342 -2.36 -30.51 17.77
C GLU A 342 -3.01 -29.85 16.55
N ARG A 343 -3.11 -28.52 16.55
CA ARG A 343 -3.67 -27.74 15.45
C ARG A 343 -2.83 -27.84 14.17
N ALA A 344 -1.50 -27.83 14.29
CA ALA A 344 -0.58 -27.94 13.16
C ALA A 344 -0.64 -29.33 12.52
N LYS A 345 -0.72 -30.40 13.32
CA LYS A 345 -0.81 -31.79 12.82
C LYS A 345 -2.09 -32.06 12.02
N ARG A 346 -3.19 -31.37 12.34
CA ARG A 346 -4.47 -31.52 11.61
C ARG A 346 -4.60 -30.62 10.37
N ARG A 347 -3.63 -29.73 10.11
CA ARG A 347 -3.67 -28.82 8.95
C ARG A 347 -3.50 -29.60 7.65
N ILE A 348 -4.48 -29.50 6.75
CA ILE A 348 -4.49 -30.27 5.51
C ILE A 348 -3.58 -29.61 4.46
N VAL A 349 -2.50 -30.31 4.09
CA VAL A 349 -1.57 -29.91 3.02
C VAL A 349 -1.86 -30.73 1.77
N GLY A 350 -2.09 -30.06 0.63
CA GLY A 350 -2.50 -30.78 -0.57
C GLY A 350 -2.65 -29.92 -1.81
N SER A 351 -3.34 -30.48 -2.81
CA SER A 351 -3.63 -29.79 -4.07
C SER A 351 -4.35 -28.46 -3.79
N PRO A 352 -3.88 -27.33 -4.34
CA PRO A 352 -4.54 -26.03 -4.13
C PRO A 352 -5.98 -25.97 -4.64
N PHE A 353 -6.37 -26.85 -5.57
CA PHE A 353 -7.72 -26.92 -6.11
C PHE A 353 -8.66 -27.82 -5.29
N ASP A 354 -8.12 -28.61 -4.35
CA ASP A 354 -8.95 -29.41 -3.46
C ASP A 354 -9.61 -28.49 -2.40
N PRO A 355 -10.94 -28.51 -2.26
CA PRO A 355 -11.66 -27.64 -1.32
C PRO A 355 -11.36 -27.93 0.15
N THR A 356 -10.74 -29.08 0.47
CA THR A 356 -10.32 -29.44 1.84
C THR A 356 -8.93 -28.89 2.19
N THR A 357 -8.15 -28.46 1.21
CA THR A 357 -6.78 -27.99 1.41
C THR A 357 -6.75 -26.65 2.14
N GLU A 358 -6.01 -26.60 3.25
CA GLU A 358 -5.70 -25.35 3.96
C GLU A 358 -4.33 -24.77 3.55
N GLN A 359 -3.42 -25.62 3.05
CA GLN A 359 -2.05 -25.27 2.71
C GLN A 359 -1.60 -25.89 1.38
N GLY A 360 -1.21 -25.04 0.43
CA GLY A 360 -0.60 -25.46 -0.83
C GLY A 360 0.93 -25.65 -0.75
N PRO A 361 1.62 -25.67 -1.90
CA PRO A 361 3.08 -25.73 -1.97
C PRO A 361 3.73 -24.35 -1.75
N GLN A 362 5.03 -24.34 -1.47
CA GLN A 362 5.86 -23.15 -1.55
C GLN A 362 6.03 -22.71 -3.02
N ILE A 363 6.36 -21.45 -3.26
CA ILE A 363 6.33 -20.86 -4.61
C ILE A 363 7.32 -21.48 -5.60
N ASP A 364 8.53 -21.81 -5.15
CA ASP A 364 9.58 -22.34 -6.01
C ASP A 364 10.63 -23.14 -5.23
N LYS A 365 11.56 -23.75 -5.97
CA LYS A 365 12.62 -24.58 -5.40
C LYS A 365 13.60 -23.79 -4.52
N LYS A 366 13.85 -22.52 -4.83
CA LYS A 366 14.77 -21.67 -4.07
C LYS A 366 14.19 -21.40 -2.68
N GLN A 367 12.93 -20.98 -2.62
CA GLN A 367 12.23 -20.72 -1.37
C GLN A 367 12.06 -22.01 -0.56
N TYR A 368 11.68 -23.11 -1.22
CA TYR A 368 11.60 -24.43 -0.59
C TYR A 368 12.92 -24.84 0.11
N ASN A 369 14.05 -24.70 -0.58
CA ASN A 369 15.35 -25.05 -0.02
C ASN A 369 15.75 -24.12 1.13
N LYS A 370 15.49 -22.81 1.04
CA LYS A 370 15.73 -21.84 2.11
C LYS A 370 14.97 -22.23 3.39
N ILE A 371 13.69 -22.58 3.25
CA ILE A 371 12.86 -22.96 4.41
C ILE A 371 13.41 -24.23 5.08
N LEU A 372 13.74 -25.26 4.30
CA LEU A 372 14.31 -26.49 4.85
C LEU A 372 15.67 -26.25 5.54
N GLU A 373 16.49 -25.35 5.01
CA GLU A 373 17.75 -24.94 5.63
C GLU A 373 17.53 -24.30 7.00
N LEU A 374 16.61 -23.34 7.10
CA LEU A 374 16.29 -22.68 8.37
C LEU A 374 15.64 -23.64 9.39
N ILE A 375 14.85 -24.61 8.93
CA ILE A 375 14.35 -25.70 9.79
C ILE A 375 15.53 -26.50 10.37
N GLN A 376 16.52 -26.85 9.57
CA GLN A 376 17.72 -27.54 10.08
C GLN A 376 18.52 -26.65 11.04
N SER A 377 18.60 -25.34 10.79
CA SER A 377 19.22 -24.39 11.72
C SER A 377 18.53 -24.40 13.08
N GLY A 378 17.20 -24.38 13.11
CA GLY A 378 16.43 -24.47 14.36
C GLY A 378 16.74 -25.71 15.19
N VAL A 379 16.83 -26.88 14.53
CA VAL A 379 17.23 -28.13 15.19
C VAL A 379 18.68 -28.06 15.69
N ALA A 380 19.61 -27.57 14.86
CA ALA A 380 21.03 -27.50 15.18
C ALA A 380 21.35 -26.53 16.33
N GLU A 381 20.56 -25.46 16.45
CA GLU A 381 20.71 -24.42 17.49
C GLU A 381 19.98 -24.76 18.79
N GLY A 382 19.30 -25.92 18.86
CA GLY A 382 18.71 -26.45 20.09
C GLY A 382 17.25 -26.11 20.34
N ALA A 383 16.54 -25.56 19.35
CA ALA A 383 15.08 -25.47 19.42
C ALA A 383 14.46 -26.87 19.41
N LYS A 384 13.36 -27.06 20.14
CA LYS A 384 12.66 -28.35 20.19
C LYS A 384 11.68 -28.44 19.03
N LEU A 385 11.96 -29.33 18.08
CA LEU A 385 11.05 -29.65 16.97
C LEU A 385 9.88 -30.51 17.49
N GLU A 386 8.69 -29.93 17.57
CA GLU A 386 7.50 -30.61 18.10
C GLU A 386 6.73 -31.41 17.04
N CYS A 387 6.70 -30.92 15.80
CA CYS A 387 6.14 -31.63 14.65
C CYS A 387 6.65 -31.07 13.32
N GLY A 388 6.49 -31.84 12.24
CA GLY A 388 6.88 -31.46 10.89
C GLY A 388 8.39 -31.51 10.67
N GLY A 389 8.92 -30.49 9.98
CA GLY A 389 10.34 -30.29 9.75
C GLY A 389 10.88 -30.86 8.43
N LYS A 390 10.00 -31.33 7.54
CA LYS A 390 10.40 -31.99 6.29
C LYS A 390 9.56 -31.55 5.10
N GLY A 391 10.05 -31.86 3.91
CA GLY A 391 9.25 -31.81 2.68
C GLY A 391 8.18 -32.90 2.67
N LEU A 392 7.07 -32.62 2.00
CA LEU A 392 5.94 -33.54 1.87
C LEU A 392 5.74 -33.96 0.40
N GLY A 393 5.54 -35.25 0.17
CA GLY A 393 5.32 -35.81 -1.17
C GLY A 393 6.59 -35.91 -2.03
N ARG A 394 6.40 -36.18 -3.33
CA ARG A 394 7.49 -36.36 -4.32
C ARG A 394 7.47 -35.32 -5.46
N LYS A 395 6.34 -34.65 -5.66
CA LYS A 395 6.14 -33.61 -6.68
C LYS A 395 5.69 -32.33 -5.99
N GLY A 396 5.98 -31.20 -6.64
CA GLY A 396 5.73 -29.87 -6.08
C GLY A 396 6.62 -29.54 -4.90
N PHE A 397 6.37 -28.39 -4.29
CA PHE A 397 7.20 -27.83 -3.23
C PHE A 397 6.48 -27.80 -1.88
N PHE A 398 5.89 -28.91 -1.44
CA PHE A 398 5.15 -28.97 -0.18
C PHE A 398 6.07 -29.16 1.03
N ILE A 399 5.79 -28.46 2.12
CA ILE A 399 6.52 -28.57 3.39
C ILE A 399 5.49 -28.87 4.50
N GLU A 400 5.85 -29.76 5.41
CA GLU A 400 5.04 -30.08 6.59
C GLU A 400 4.88 -28.85 7.51
N PRO A 401 3.67 -28.58 8.06
CA PRO A 401 3.50 -27.55 9.07
C PRO A 401 4.41 -27.84 10.27
N THR A 402 5.37 -26.96 10.49
CA THR A 402 6.47 -27.17 11.44
C THR A 402 6.27 -26.29 12.67
N VAL A 403 6.43 -26.86 13.86
CA VAL A 403 6.34 -26.12 15.12
C VAL A 403 7.62 -26.34 15.93
N PHE A 404 8.27 -25.25 16.28
CA PHE A 404 9.38 -25.21 17.23
C PHE A 404 8.92 -24.60 18.56
N SER A 405 9.21 -25.32 19.64
CA SER A 405 9.14 -24.78 21.00
C SER A 405 10.54 -24.58 21.57
N ASN A 406 10.60 -23.97 22.75
CA ASN A 406 11.82 -23.60 23.45
C ASN A 406 12.79 -22.77 22.61
N VAL A 407 12.24 -21.90 21.75
CA VAL A 407 13.02 -20.98 20.90
C VAL A 407 13.55 -19.83 21.75
N THR A 408 14.80 -19.43 21.50
CA THR A 408 15.45 -18.27 22.12
C THR A 408 15.75 -17.19 21.08
N ASP A 409 15.88 -15.94 21.54
CA ASP A 409 15.96 -14.76 20.67
C ASP A 409 17.24 -14.73 19.80
N ASP A 410 18.28 -15.45 20.19
CA ASP A 410 19.56 -15.53 19.47
C ASP A 410 19.59 -16.55 18.33
N MET A 411 18.58 -17.43 18.24
CA MET A 411 18.47 -18.42 17.18
C MET A 411 18.22 -17.76 15.82
N ARG A 412 18.75 -18.34 14.74
CA ARG A 412 18.52 -17.88 13.36
C ARG A 412 17.04 -17.89 13.01
N ILE A 413 16.32 -18.95 13.38
CA ILE A 413 14.87 -19.01 13.16
C ILE A 413 14.17 -17.81 13.81
N ALA A 414 14.59 -17.38 15.00
CA ALA A 414 13.99 -16.23 15.70
C ALA A 414 14.36 -14.86 15.10
N LYS A 415 15.40 -14.76 14.27
CA LYS A 415 15.90 -13.48 13.73
C LYS A 415 15.62 -13.32 12.24
N GLU A 416 15.73 -14.40 11.48
CA GLU A 416 15.61 -14.41 10.03
C GLU A 416 14.16 -14.64 9.59
N GLU A 417 13.73 -13.96 8.53
CA GLU A 417 12.44 -14.21 7.90
C GLU A 417 12.49 -15.55 7.13
N ILE A 418 11.75 -16.55 7.62
CA ILE A 418 11.68 -17.90 7.03
C ILE A 418 10.83 -17.89 5.76
N PHE A 419 9.64 -17.27 5.83
CA PHE A 419 8.67 -17.19 4.74
C PHE A 419 8.18 -18.57 4.27
N GLY A 420 7.84 -19.43 5.25
CA GLY A 420 7.35 -20.78 5.08
C GLY A 420 6.55 -21.24 6.30
N PRO A 421 5.99 -22.46 6.32
CA PRO A 421 5.08 -22.92 7.35
C PRO A 421 5.83 -23.37 8.61
N VAL A 422 6.48 -22.43 9.30
CA VAL A 422 7.29 -22.67 10.50
C VAL A 422 6.85 -21.72 11.62
N GLN A 423 6.30 -22.29 12.68
CA GLN A 423 5.86 -21.59 13.88
C GLN A 423 6.91 -21.68 14.97
N GLU A 424 7.20 -20.57 15.63
CA GLU A 424 8.20 -20.48 16.69
C GLU A 424 7.56 -19.94 17.96
N ILE A 425 7.69 -20.70 19.06
CA ILE A 425 7.02 -20.41 20.33
C ILE A 425 8.07 -20.18 21.43
N LEU A 426 8.14 -18.92 21.87
CA LEU A 426 9.03 -18.40 22.90
C LEU A 426 8.26 -18.19 24.20
N ARG A 427 8.92 -18.39 25.34
CA ARG A 427 8.36 -18.10 26.67
C ARG A 427 8.73 -16.69 27.14
N PHE A 428 7.87 -16.03 27.91
CA PHE A 428 8.20 -14.79 28.64
C PHE A 428 7.56 -14.77 30.03
N LYS A 429 8.05 -13.92 30.94
CA LYS A 429 7.52 -13.84 32.32
C LYS A 429 6.90 -12.49 32.68
N THR A 430 7.41 -11.39 32.14
CA THR A 430 6.88 -10.05 32.45
C THR A 430 6.53 -9.26 31.20
N MET A 431 5.59 -8.32 31.33
CA MET A 431 5.19 -7.43 30.25
C MET A 431 6.37 -6.58 29.74
N ASP A 432 7.20 -6.05 30.64
CA ASP A 432 8.34 -5.21 30.26
C ASP A 432 9.38 -6.00 29.45
N GLU A 433 9.68 -7.23 29.90
CA GLU A 433 10.60 -8.15 29.22
C GLU A 433 10.12 -8.47 27.79
N VAL A 434 8.85 -8.83 27.63
CA VAL A 434 8.33 -9.19 26.31
C VAL A 434 8.26 -7.99 25.37
N ILE A 435 8.02 -6.77 25.88
CA ILE A 435 8.06 -5.56 25.08
C ILE A 435 9.47 -5.32 24.54
N GLU A 436 10.49 -5.43 25.39
CA GLU A 436 11.89 -5.26 24.98
C GLU A 436 12.28 -6.28 23.91
N ARG A 437 12.00 -7.56 24.15
CA ARG A 437 12.33 -8.67 23.24
C ARG A 437 11.55 -8.60 21.92
N ALA A 438 10.27 -8.22 21.97
CA ALA A 438 9.45 -8.02 20.77
C ALA A 438 10.02 -6.91 19.88
N ASN A 439 10.50 -5.82 20.48
CA ASN A 439 11.10 -4.69 19.76
C ASN A 439 12.57 -4.91 19.37
N ASN A 440 13.25 -5.91 19.93
CA ASN A 440 14.63 -6.26 19.59
C ASN A 440 14.72 -7.00 18.24
N SER A 441 14.42 -6.28 17.18
CA SER A 441 14.52 -6.69 15.78
C SER A 441 14.73 -5.47 14.90
N ASP A 442 15.45 -5.63 13.80
CA ASP A 442 15.57 -4.59 12.75
C ASP A 442 14.24 -4.41 11.99
N PHE A 443 13.34 -5.38 12.10
CA PHE A 443 12.01 -5.34 11.49
C PHE A 443 10.97 -4.69 12.40
N GLY A 444 9.89 -4.22 11.79
CA GLY A 444 8.78 -3.56 12.48
C GLY A 444 7.52 -3.47 11.62
N LEU A 445 7.14 -4.56 10.94
CA LEU A 445 5.98 -4.54 10.06
C LEU A 445 4.67 -4.57 10.84
N VAL A 446 4.35 -5.72 11.44
CA VAL A 446 3.18 -5.88 12.29
C VAL A 446 3.54 -6.49 13.65
N ALA A 447 2.64 -6.35 14.62
CA ALA A 447 2.65 -7.06 15.89
C ALA A 447 1.23 -7.44 16.29
N ALA A 448 1.07 -8.36 17.25
CA ALA A 448 -0.21 -8.62 17.89
C ALA A 448 -0.08 -8.85 19.39
N VAL A 449 -1.15 -8.55 20.12
CA VAL A 449 -1.28 -8.82 21.55
C VAL A 449 -2.64 -9.46 21.85
N PHE A 450 -2.63 -10.55 22.60
CA PHE A 450 -3.80 -11.28 23.06
C PHE A 450 -3.90 -11.19 24.57
N THR A 451 -4.95 -10.56 25.08
CA THR A 451 -5.22 -10.35 26.50
C THR A 451 -6.66 -9.82 26.68
N ASN A 452 -7.29 -10.16 27.80
CA ASN A 452 -8.57 -9.57 28.20
C ASN A 452 -8.39 -8.29 29.05
N ASP A 453 -7.16 -7.94 29.43
CA ASP A 453 -6.86 -6.74 30.21
C ASP A 453 -6.62 -5.54 29.28
N ILE A 454 -7.45 -4.51 29.44
CA ILE A 454 -7.39 -3.29 28.63
C ILE A 454 -6.08 -2.50 28.83
N ASN A 455 -5.52 -2.50 30.05
CA ASN A 455 -4.29 -1.77 30.33
C ASN A 455 -3.11 -2.46 29.63
N LYS A 456 -2.99 -3.78 29.75
CA LYS A 456 -1.96 -4.56 29.03
C LYS A 456 -2.10 -4.35 27.52
N ALA A 457 -3.32 -4.48 26.98
CA ALA A 457 -3.57 -4.32 25.56
C ALA A 457 -3.11 -2.96 25.02
N LEU A 458 -3.50 -1.86 25.68
CA LEU A 458 -3.15 -0.50 25.26
C LEU A 458 -1.67 -0.15 25.54
N THR A 459 -1.12 -0.58 26.67
CA THR A 459 0.29 -0.36 27.01
C THR A 459 1.21 -1.08 26.03
N VAL A 460 0.98 -2.38 25.78
CA VAL A 460 1.79 -3.17 24.85
C VAL A 460 1.66 -2.59 23.44
N SER A 461 0.44 -2.35 22.95
CA SER A 461 0.25 -1.83 21.59
C SER A 461 0.86 -0.45 21.37
N SER A 462 0.84 0.45 22.37
CA SER A 462 1.53 1.75 22.29
C SER A 462 3.06 1.61 22.29
N ALA A 463 3.60 0.57 22.93
CA ALA A 463 5.04 0.35 23.07
C ALA A 463 5.67 -0.41 21.89
N MET A 464 4.86 -1.09 21.05
CA MET A 464 5.36 -1.81 19.89
C MET A 464 5.90 -0.88 18.81
N GLN A 465 7.10 -1.17 18.33
CA GLN A 465 7.72 -0.51 17.17
C GLN A 465 7.31 -1.22 15.88
N ALA A 466 6.00 -1.31 15.64
CA ALA A 466 5.41 -1.94 14.48
C ALA A 466 4.39 -1.01 13.80
N GLY A 467 4.23 -1.14 12.49
CA GLY A 467 3.32 -0.28 11.73
C GLY A 467 1.84 -0.60 11.87
N THR A 468 1.52 -1.83 12.22
CA THR A 468 0.17 -2.26 12.61
C THR A 468 0.26 -3.13 13.84
N VAL A 469 -0.59 -2.87 14.84
CA VAL A 469 -0.70 -3.72 16.02
C VAL A 469 -2.13 -4.21 16.16
N TRP A 470 -2.31 -5.53 16.12
CA TRP A 470 -3.62 -6.15 16.35
C TRP A 470 -3.82 -6.50 17.82
N ILE A 471 -5.04 -6.29 18.32
CA ILE A 471 -5.44 -6.67 19.68
C ILE A 471 -6.53 -7.75 19.53
N ASN A 472 -6.30 -8.94 20.10
CA ASN A 472 -7.23 -10.08 20.02
C ASN A 472 -7.68 -10.43 18.59
N CYS A 473 -6.78 -10.31 17.62
CA CYS A 473 -6.96 -10.79 16.25
C CYS A 473 -5.59 -10.85 15.54
N TYR A 474 -5.56 -11.42 14.35
CA TYR A 474 -4.38 -11.40 13.48
C TYR A 474 -4.80 -11.28 12.01
N ASN A 475 -3.99 -10.65 11.16
CA ASN A 475 -4.27 -10.44 9.73
C ASN A 475 -5.57 -9.68 9.41
N ALA A 476 -6.05 -8.83 10.32
CA ALA A 476 -7.22 -7.98 10.12
C ALA A 476 -6.89 -6.75 9.25
N LEU A 477 -6.56 -6.97 7.99
CA LEU A 477 -6.24 -5.93 7.01
C LEU A 477 -7.51 -5.43 6.31
N ASN A 478 -7.61 -4.12 6.14
CA ASN A 478 -8.76 -3.45 5.54
C ASN A 478 -8.31 -2.31 4.64
N ALA A 479 -9.03 -2.07 3.53
CA ALA A 479 -8.72 -1.00 2.59
C ALA A 479 -8.83 0.41 3.20
N GLN A 480 -9.41 0.54 4.38
CA GLN A 480 -9.57 1.81 5.10
C GLN A 480 -8.40 2.10 6.04
N SER A 481 -7.53 1.13 6.29
CA SER A 481 -6.47 1.22 7.29
C SER A 481 -5.10 1.28 6.61
N PRO A 482 -4.25 2.28 6.91
CA PRO A 482 -2.90 2.32 6.38
C PRO A 482 -2.11 1.09 6.85
N PHE A 483 -1.28 0.57 5.97
CA PHE A 483 -0.40 -0.56 6.23
C PHE A 483 1.03 -0.19 5.83
N GLY A 484 1.99 -0.49 6.69
CA GLY A 484 3.38 -0.49 6.28
C GLY A 484 4.41 -0.50 7.38
N GLY A 485 5.68 -0.65 7.04
CA GLY A 485 6.74 -0.97 8.01
C GLY A 485 7.28 0.19 8.85
N PHE A 486 7.65 -0.10 10.10
CA PHE A 486 8.68 0.62 10.85
C PHE A 486 10.07 0.07 10.50
N LYS A 487 11.13 0.81 10.89
CA LYS A 487 12.53 0.38 10.78
C LYS A 487 12.88 -0.12 9.37
N MET A 488 13.42 -1.34 9.24
CA MET A 488 13.81 -1.94 7.96
C MET A 488 12.68 -2.72 7.27
N SER A 489 11.47 -2.72 7.82
CA SER A 489 10.31 -3.34 7.19
C SER A 489 9.66 -2.46 6.12
N GLY A 490 10.04 -1.18 5.99
CA GLY A 490 9.50 -0.36 4.92
C GLY A 490 9.72 1.14 5.07
N ASN A 491 9.34 1.87 4.03
CA ASN A 491 9.30 3.33 4.00
C ASN A 491 7.98 3.77 3.36
N GLY A 492 7.21 4.60 4.09
CA GLY A 492 5.87 5.03 3.71
C GLY A 492 4.78 4.07 4.18
N ARG A 493 3.57 4.27 3.67
CA ARG A 493 2.40 3.41 3.91
C ARG A 493 1.68 3.14 2.59
N GLU A 494 1.23 1.91 2.43
CA GLU A 494 0.24 1.51 1.43
C GLU A 494 -1.16 1.56 2.06
N ILE A 495 -2.20 1.64 1.23
CA ILE A 495 -3.59 1.83 1.67
C ILE A 495 -3.84 3.08 2.57
N PRO A 496 -3.21 4.24 2.32
CA PRO A 496 -3.37 5.35 3.24
C PRO A 496 -4.75 6.04 3.19
N THR A 497 -5.16 6.59 4.33
CA THR A 497 -6.26 7.57 4.45
C THR A 497 -5.78 8.97 4.01
N GLU A 498 -6.71 9.94 3.98
CA GLU A 498 -6.52 11.32 3.49
C GLU A 498 -5.12 11.91 3.75
N SER A 499 -4.58 11.82 4.96
CA SER A 499 -3.30 12.47 5.30
C SER A 499 -2.05 11.81 4.70
N GLU A 500 -2.06 10.51 4.41
CA GLU A 500 -0.85 9.75 3.99
C GLU A 500 -0.87 9.37 2.50
N ALA A 501 -2.06 9.27 1.88
CA ALA A 501 -2.23 8.99 0.45
C ALA A 501 -1.62 10.12 -0.38
N LEU A 502 -1.78 11.32 0.14
CA LEU A 502 -1.32 12.56 -0.44
C LEU A 502 0.21 12.70 -0.39
N VAL A 503 0.87 12.06 0.59
CA VAL A 503 2.33 12.10 0.77
C VAL A 503 3.02 10.92 0.08
N GLY A 504 2.29 9.87 -0.32
CA GLY A 504 2.85 8.76 -1.10
C GLY A 504 2.78 8.96 -2.61
N TRP A 505 1.65 9.48 -3.11
CA TRP A 505 1.25 9.41 -4.53
C TRP A 505 0.89 10.75 -5.19
N SER A 506 0.93 11.85 -4.44
CA SER A 506 0.84 13.22 -4.96
C SER A 506 2.00 14.10 -4.50
N GLY A 507 2.26 15.18 -5.22
CA GLY A 507 3.12 16.29 -4.80
C GLY A 507 2.29 17.45 -4.25
N ILE A 508 2.81 18.15 -3.24
CA ILE A 508 2.20 19.38 -2.72
C ILE A 508 2.85 20.57 -3.40
N TYR A 509 2.04 21.38 -4.07
CA TYR A 509 2.45 22.68 -4.60
C TYR A 509 1.83 23.78 -3.75
N ASN A 510 2.62 24.78 -3.38
CA ASN A 510 2.18 25.95 -2.62
C ASN A 510 2.19 27.17 -3.54
N GLU A 511 1.05 27.86 -3.66
CA GLU A 511 0.91 29.10 -4.41
C GLU A 511 0.51 30.22 -3.45
N ALA A 512 1.22 31.36 -3.51
CA ALA A 512 0.92 32.56 -2.76
C ALA A 512 0.82 33.76 -3.70
N SER A 513 -0.27 34.53 -3.62
CA SER A 513 -0.45 35.78 -4.38
C SER A 513 -0.61 36.97 -3.45
N SER A 514 0.13 38.07 -3.67
CA SER A 514 -0.09 39.34 -2.98
C SER A 514 -1.37 40.00 -3.47
N LYS A 515 -2.21 40.49 -2.57
CA LYS A 515 -3.30 41.40 -2.96
C LYS A 515 -2.72 42.77 -3.31
N GLY A 516 -2.34 42.98 -4.56
CA GLY A 516 -1.93 44.31 -5.03
C GLY A 516 -1.05 44.37 -6.28
N ASP A 517 -0.39 43.28 -6.66
CA ASP A 517 0.53 43.31 -7.81
C ASP A 517 -0.04 42.68 -9.07
N SER A 518 -0.03 43.48 -10.14
CA SER A 518 -0.20 43.05 -11.52
C SER A 518 0.76 41.90 -11.82
N TYR A 519 0.25 40.81 -12.39
CA TYR A 519 1.01 39.63 -12.82
C TYR A 519 2.41 39.94 -13.38
N VAL A 520 3.46 39.58 -12.64
CA VAL A 520 4.80 39.40 -13.21
C VAL A 520 5.08 37.91 -13.26
N CYS A 521 4.90 37.34 -14.45
CA CYS A 521 5.19 35.93 -14.72
C CYS A 521 6.72 35.77 -14.90
N TRP A 522 7.40 35.21 -13.89
CA TRP A 522 8.72 34.62 -14.08
C TRP A 522 8.57 33.12 -14.30
N GLY A 523 8.42 32.72 -15.57
CA GLY A 523 8.48 31.32 -15.98
C GLY A 523 9.93 30.84 -16.01
N SER A 524 10.26 29.82 -15.22
CA SER A 524 11.54 29.12 -15.30
C SER A 524 11.51 28.08 -16.42
N GLY A 525 12.33 28.31 -17.46
CA GLY A 525 13.04 27.23 -18.14
C GLY A 525 12.43 26.60 -19.41
N THR A 526 12.33 27.37 -20.49
CA THR A 526 12.65 26.85 -21.84
C THR A 526 13.35 27.95 -22.64
N ALA A 527 14.48 27.60 -23.25
CA ALA A 527 15.40 28.49 -23.94
C ALA A 527 14.69 29.46 -24.91
N ALA A 528 14.69 30.75 -24.55
CA ALA A 528 14.43 31.81 -25.50
C ALA A 528 15.72 32.07 -26.30
N ARG A 529 15.69 31.75 -27.59
CA ARG A 529 16.60 32.36 -28.56
C ARG A 529 16.25 33.84 -28.64
N GLU A 530 17.12 34.69 -28.14
CA GLU A 530 17.07 36.12 -28.40
C GLU A 530 17.30 36.37 -29.89
N VAL A 531 16.28 36.92 -30.57
CA VAL A 531 16.47 37.69 -31.80
C VAL A 531 16.54 39.15 -31.38
N THR A 532 17.76 39.65 -31.16
CA THR A 532 17.99 41.07 -30.89
C THR A 532 17.92 41.86 -32.20
N GLY A 533 16.77 42.48 -32.46
CA GLY A 533 16.65 43.58 -33.42
C GLY A 533 17.07 44.89 -32.74
N HIS A 534 18.33 45.29 -32.89
CA HIS A 534 18.80 46.63 -32.53
C HIS A 534 18.40 47.62 -33.63
N GLN A 535 17.67 48.68 -33.28
CA GLN A 535 17.66 49.93 -34.03
C GLN A 535 18.06 51.10 -33.13
N LYS A 536 19.19 51.73 -33.45
CA LYS A 536 19.49 53.13 -33.16
C LYS A 536 20.14 53.76 -34.40
N GLY A 537 19.57 54.87 -34.85
CA GLY A 537 20.32 56.03 -35.34
C GLY A 537 20.67 56.11 -36.83
N GLY A 538 19.82 56.77 -37.61
CA GLY A 538 20.14 57.91 -38.49
C GLY A 538 21.14 57.77 -39.63
N SER A 539 20.66 57.89 -40.88
CA SER A 539 20.92 59.01 -41.80
C SER A 539 20.53 58.69 -43.25
N GLY A 540 19.88 59.65 -43.92
CA GLY A 540 19.96 59.84 -45.38
C GLY A 540 18.81 59.34 -46.26
N GLY A 541 18.06 60.27 -46.87
CA GLY A 541 17.65 60.17 -48.29
C GLY A 541 16.19 59.78 -48.60
N SER A 542 15.37 60.79 -48.85
CA SER A 542 14.02 60.86 -49.48
C SER A 542 13.87 60.11 -50.83
N PRO A 543 12.69 60.13 -51.51
CA PRO A 543 11.28 60.11 -51.05
C PRO A 543 10.40 59.07 -51.81
N GLY A 544 9.26 58.69 -51.23
CA GLY A 544 8.18 57.98 -51.91
C GLY A 544 6.83 58.42 -51.36
N VAL A 545 6.02 59.02 -52.23
CA VAL A 545 4.80 59.80 -51.98
C VAL A 545 3.57 58.88 -51.78
N ILE A 546 2.61 59.30 -50.93
CA ILE A 546 1.15 59.44 -51.18
C ILE A 546 0.33 59.33 -49.86
N GLN A 547 -0.71 60.15 -49.82
CA GLN A 547 -1.54 60.74 -48.75
C GLN A 547 -2.49 59.83 -47.92
N PRO A 548 -3.10 60.39 -46.83
CA PRO A 548 -3.90 59.67 -45.84
C PRO A 548 -5.42 59.78 -46.07
N LEU A 549 -6.20 58.90 -45.42
CA LEU A 549 -7.64 59.10 -45.21
C LEU A 549 -8.00 58.89 -43.74
N ASN A 550 -8.63 59.93 -43.18
CA ASN A 550 -9.30 59.98 -41.88
C ASN A 550 -10.60 59.16 -41.90
N GLY A 551 -11.00 58.66 -40.73
CA GLY A 551 -12.37 58.20 -40.47
C GLY A 551 -12.57 57.93 -38.98
N ARG A 552 -13.15 58.91 -38.27
CA ARG A 552 -13.74 58.76 -36.94
C ARG A 552 -15.01 57.91 -37.05
N ASP A 553 -15.39 57.21 -35.98
CA ASP A 553 -16.75 57.28 -35.43
C ASP A 553 -16.79 56.74 -33.99
N GLU A 554 -17.28 57.60 -33.09
CA GLU A 554 -17.70 57.31 -31.72
C GLU A 554 -19.11 56.71 -31.75
N LEU A 555 -19.46 55.83 -30.81
CA LEU A 555 -20.84 55.68 -30.33
C LEU A 555 -20.88 55.15 -28.89
N ALA A 556 -21.66 55.84 -28.07
CA ALA A 556 -21.73 55.76 -26.61
C ALA A 556 -22.79 54.76 -26.08
N PHE A 557 -22.63 54.43 -24.81
CA PHE A 557 -23.48 53.63 -23.91
C PHE A 557 -24.95 54.11 -23.77
N PRO A 558 -25.79 53.30 -23.10
CA PRO A 558 -26.46 53.83 -21.91
C PRO A 558 -26.34 52.95 -20.66
N SER A 559 -26.65 53.59 -19.54
CA SER A 559 -26.33 53.26 -18.15
C SER A 559 -27.57 52.85 -17.34
N SER A 560 -27.35 52.19 -16.19
CA SER A 560 -28.24 52.35 -15.03
C SER A 560 -27.45 52.23 -13.72
N ARG A 561 -27.49 53.30 -12.94
CA ARG A 561 -26.85 53.54 -11.64
C ARG A 561 -27.56 52.77 -10.52
N CYS A 562 -26.81 52.39 -9.49
CA CYS A 562 -27.25 52.59 -8.11
C CYS A 562 -26.05 53.07 -7.27
N SER A 563 -26.27 54.21 -6.64
CA SER A 563 -25.32 55.04 -5.91
C SER A 563 -25.31 54.73 -4.42
N GLY A 564 -24.12 54.78 -3.82
CA GLY A 564 -23.91 55.01 -2.40
C GLY A 564 -22.56 55.71 -2.21
N ARG A 565 -22.56 57.04 -2.22
CA ARG A 565 -21.39 57.89 -1.94
C ARG A 565 -21.16 57.97 -0.44
N PHE A 566 -19.90 58.03 -0.01
CA PHE A 566 -19.42 59.12 0.84
C PHE A 566 -17.93 59.35 0.52
N GLU A 567 -17.62 60.60 0.14
CA GLU A 567 -16.29 61.12 -0.20
C GLU A 567 -15.68 61.85 1.02
N PRO A 568 -14.38 62.20 0.98
CA PRO A 568 -13.50 62.40 2.13
C PRO A 568 -13.39 63.88 2.58
N THR A 569 -12.66 64.12 3.68
CA THR A 569 -12.08 65.43 3.99
C THR A 569 -10.62 65.35 4.48
N PRO A 570 -9.76 66.35 4.17
CA PRO A 570 -8.31 66.32 4.38
C PRO A 570 -7.80 67.30 5.46
N ASP A 571 -6.46 67.34 5.60
CA ASP A 571 -5.58 68.38 6.18
C ASP A 571 -5.11 68.27 7.64
N SER A 572 -3.81 68.01 7.81
CA SER A 572 -2.84 69.07 8.16
C SER A 572 -1.37 68.59 8.09
N GLN A 573 -0.56 69.41 7.40
CA GLN A 573 0.91 69.38 7.31
C GLN A 573 1.53 69.74 8.68
N SER A 574 2.75 69.34 9.06
CA SER A 574 4.03 69.84 8.53
C SER A 574 5.18 69.35 9.45
N GLY A 575 6.40 69.18 8.92
CA GLY A 575 7.57 68.92 9.77
C GLY A 575 8.85 68.37 9.12
N LEU A 576 9.38 69.07 8.11
CA LEU A 576 10.81 69.30 7.78
C LEU A 576 11.83 68.13 7.66
N CYS A 577 12.44 68.10 6.47
CA CYS A 577 13.70 67.47 6.06
C CYS A 577 14.94 67.96 6.85
N VAL A 578 16.01 67.14 6.90
CA VAL A 578 17.41 67.34 6.41
C VAL A 578 18.13 65.97 6.56
N ASP A 579 18.48 65.23 5.48
CA ASP A 579 19.75 65.26 4.68
C ASP A 579 21.02 64.81 5.47
N HIS A 580 22.02 64.06 4.99
CA HIS A 580 22.31 63.14 3.89
C HIS A 580 23.71 62.54 4.19
N GLY A 581 24.03 61.35 3.64
CA GLY A 581 25.41 60.84 3.52
C GLY A 581 25.55 59.37 3.93
N GLY A 582 26.08 58.43 3.16
CA GLY A 582 26.82 58.47 1.90
C GLY A 582 28.10 57.61 2.01
N ARG A 583 28.34 56.76 0.99
CA ARG A 583 29.54 55.94 0.64
C ARG A 583 29.56 54.51 1.19
N ARG A 584 29.47 53.45 0.36
CA ARG A 584 30.32 52.88 -0.73
C ARG A 584 31.54 52.05 -0.25
N LEU A 585 31.46 50.72 -0.48
CA LEU A 585 32.42 49.74 -1.09
C LEU A 585 33.86 49.62 -0.51
N PRO A 586 34.58 48.46 -0.60
CA PRO A 586 34.83 47.69 -1.83
C PRO A 586 35.07 46.15 -1.73
N GLN A 587 35.38 45.56 -2.90
CA GLN A 587 35.70 44.17 -3.25
C GLN A 587 37.16 43.73 -2.93
N ASP A 588 37.33 42.42 -2.61
CA ASP A 588 38.45 41.43 -2.83
C ASP A 588 39.94 41.80 -2.59
N PRO A 589 40.93 40.86 -2.46
CA PRO A 589 40.99 39.43 -2.88
C PRO A 589 41.73 38.40 -1.95
N GLY A 590 41.69 37.09 -2.31
CA GLY A 590 42.89 36.21 -2.43
C GLY A 590 43.28 35.17 -1.34
N GLU A 591 43.42 33.89 -1.79
CA GLU A 591 44.40 32.81 -1.38
C GLU A 591 44.36 32.26 0.08
N GLU A 592 44.64 31.00 0.46
CA GLU A 592 45.29 29.81 -0.12
C GLU A 592 45.04 28.56 0.81
N LEU A 593 45.08 27.35 0.20
CA LEU A 593 45.68 26.07 0.68
C LEU A 593 45.13 25.16 1.82
N LEU A 594 45.06 23.87 1.43
CA LEU A 594 45.40 22.58 2.12
C LEU A 594 44.45 22.02 3.21
N GLN A 595 43.75 20.90 2.93
CA GLN A 595 44.17 19.49 3.00
C GLN A 595 44.25 18.88 4.42
N SER A 596 43.52 17.76 4.56
CA SER A 596 43.71 16.67 5.54
C SER A 596 43.53 17.06 7.01
N GLY A 597 43.09 16.23 7.94
CA GLY A 597 42.84 14.81 8.00
C GLY A 597 42.54 14.51 9.47
N THR A 598 41.52 13.67 9.69
CA THR A 598 41.42 12.60 10.69
C THR A 598 42.06 12.77 12.09
N VAL A 599 41.27 12.43 13.13
CA VAL A 599 41.57 11.44 14.22
C VAL A 599 41.03 11.87 15.60
N PHE A 600 40.17 10.99 16.13
CA PHE A 600 39.90 10.55 17.52
C PHE A 600 40.59 11.24 18.71
N HIS A 601 39.79 11.49 19.77
CA HIS A 601 39.80 10.91 21.14
C HIS A 601 38.67 11.65 21.90
N GLY A 602 37.78 11.07 22.71
CA GLY A 602 37.96 10.07 23.76
C GLY A 602 37.66 10.73 25.12
N ILE A 603 36.93 10.02 26.01
CA ILE A 603 36.90 10.20 27.48
C ILE A 603 35.97 11.37 27.92
N THR A 604 34.99 11.32 28.85
CA THR A 604 34.78 10.57 30.11
C THR A 604 33.34 10.77 30.62
N HIS A 605 32.80 9.81 31.39
CA HIS A 605 31.69 9.97 32.35
C HIS A 605 32.08 10.84 33.57
N PRO A 606 31.11 11.32 34.36
CA PRO A 606 30.96 10.72 35.70
C PRO A 606 29.53 10.53 36.24
N LYS A 607 29.50 9.81 37.36
CA LYS A 607 28.46 9.13 38.16
C LYS A 607 27.46 10.02 38.93
N ILE A 608 26.21 9.52 39.03
CA ILE A 608 25.37 9.21 40.22
C ILE A 608 25.49 10.09 41.49
N MET A 609 24.34 10.65 41.94
CA MET A 609 23.79 10.56 43.32
C MET A 609 22.35 11.15 43.39
N GLY A 610 21.40 10.45 44.03
CA GLY A 610 20.20 11.04 44.68
C GLY A 610 20.42 11.12 46.21
N PRO A 611 19.41 11.30 47.10
CA PRO A 611 17.97 11.55 46.93
C PRO A 611 17.40 12.70 47.84
N ASN A 612 16.06 12.79 47.93
CA ASN A 612 15.18 13.42 48.96
C ASN A 612 14.39 14.72 48.66
N SER A 613 13.08 14.49 48.41
CA SER A 613 11.89 14.95 49.15
C SER A 613 11.47 16.43 49.25
N HIS A 614 10.16 16.59 48.98
CA HIS A 614 9.15 17.49 49.57
C HIS A 614 8.83 18.88 48.95
N THR A 615 7.67 18.88 48.26
CA THR A 615 6.53 19.81 48.38
C THR A 615 6.73 21.30 48.08
N ARG A 616 6.01 21.78 47.05
CA ARG A 616 5.01 22.86 47.20
C ARG A 616 4.07 22.93 46.00
N ARG A 617 2.76 22.81 46.29
CA ARG A 617 1.64 23.14 45.40
C ARG A 617 1.57 24.65 45.18
N ARG A 618 1.21 25.08 43.98
CA ARG A 618 0.35 26.25 43.75
C ARG A 618 -0.64 26.01 42.60
N PRO A 619 -1.83 26.60 42.67
CA PRO A 619 -2.98 26.26 41.83
C PRO A 619 -3.01 27.11 40.55
N TYR A 620 -3.57 26.57 39.47
CA TYR A 620 -4.06 27.36 38.35
C TYR A 620 -5.58 27.30 38.30
N GLN A 621 -6.19 28.46 38.51
CA GLN A 621 -7.60 28.73 38.27
C GLN A 621 -7.84 29.02 36.79
N HIS A 622 -9.03 28.61 36.38
CA HIS A 622 -9.74 28.79 35.12
C HIS A 622 -9.46 30.06 34.29
N ALA A 623 -9.36 29.84 32.97
CA ALA A 623 -10.10 30.64 32.00
C ALA A 623 -10.87 29.68 31.09
N SER A 624 -12.19 29.77 31.21
CA SER A 624 -13.19 29.18 30.34
C SER A 624 -13.15 29.80 28.95
N ASP A 625 -13.23 28.98 27.90
CA ASP A 625 -13.92 29.44 26.70
C ASP A 625 -14.78 28.31 26.11
N SER A 626 -16.01 28.69 25.86
CA SER A 626 -17.18 27.85 25.65
C SER A 626 -17.50 27.79 24.16
N ARG A 627 -17.40 26.60 23.55
CA ARG A 627 -18.03 26.27 22.25
C ARG A 627 -18.10 24.76 22.04
N LEU A 628 -18.86 24.06 22.90
CA LEU A 628 -19.23 22.66 22.70
C LEU A 628 -20.46 22.33 23.54
N SER A 629 -21.63 22.82 23.12
CA SER A 629 -22.92 22.31 23.56
C SER A 629 -24.02 22.86 22.66
N TYR A 630 -24.16 22.32 21.46
CA TYR A 630 -25.44 22.26 20.74
C TYR A 630 -25.26 21.26 19.59
N ILE A 631 -25.51 19.98 19.89
CA ILE A 631 -26.03 18.87 19.06
C ILE A 631 -25.85 17.60 19.93
N CYS A 632 -26.65 17.48 20.99
CA CYS A 632 -26.81 16.21 21.73
C CYS A 632 -28.17 16.11 22.47
N HIS A 633 -29.18 16.82 21.99
CA HIS A 633 -30.56 16.61 22.41
C HIS A 633 -31.45 16.58 21.18
N ASN A 634 -31.59 15.38 20.57
CA ASN A 634 -32.79 14.91 19.84
C ASN A 634 -32.55 13.57 19.13
N LEU A 635 -32.11 12.53 19.85
CA LEU A 635 -32.04 11.17 19.27
C LEU A 635 -32.20 10.06 20.31
N LEU A 636 -33.11 10.24 21.27
CA LEU A 636 -33.48 9.20 22.25
C LEU A 636 -34.97 9.16 22.61
N ARG A 637 -35.87 9.50 21.68
CA ARG A 637 -37.29 9.15 21.79
C ARG A 637 -37.90 8.85 20.43
N GLY A 638 -38.23 7.58 20.22
CA GLY A 638 -39.02 7.12 19.08
C GLY A 638 -38.38 5.90 18.45
N LEU A 639 -38.79 4.72 18.92
CA LEU A 639 -38.98 3.46 18.18
C LEU A 639 -38.88 2.27 19.15
N ARG A 640 -39.94 2.09 19.95
CA ARG A 640 -40.36 0.77 20.41
C ARG A 640 -41.86 0.64 20.16
N GLY A 641 -42.22 -0.41 19.41
CA GLY A 641 -43.58 -0.93 19.33
C GLY A 641 -44.37 -0.50 18.10
N ARG A 642 -44.33 -1.31 17.05
CA ARG A 642 -45.53 -1.77 16.33
C ARG A 642 -45.19 -2.94 15.42
N THR A 643 -45.65 -4.10 15.85
CA THR A 643 -45.78 -5.35 15.10
C THR A 643 -46.73 -5.14 13.92
N VAL A 644 -46.28 -5.39 12.68
CA VAL A 644 -47.16 -5.63 11.54
C VAL A 644 -46.58 -6.76 10.69
N VAL A 645 -47.39 -7.80 10.55
CA VAL A 645 -47.19 -9.01 9.74
C VAL A 645 -47.10 -8.63 8.26
N GLN A 646 -46.03 -9.04 7.56
CA GLN A 646 -45.95 -8.95 6.10
C GLN A 646 -46.33 -10.28 5.45
N GLY A 647 -47.30 -10.18 4.55
CA GLY A 647 -47.81 -11.26 3.72
C GLY A 647 -46.94 -11.56 2.50
N LEU A 648 -47.22 -12.73 1.94
CA LEU A 648 -46.61 -13.45 0.82
C LEU A 648 -46.66 -12.68 -0.53
N PRO A 649 -45.79 -13.03 -1.50
CA PRO A 649 -45.69 -12.37 -2.80
C PRO A 649 -46.77 -12.83 -3.81
N PRO A 650 -47.11 -12.00 -4.82
CA PRO A 650 -48.19 -12.31 -5.76
C PRO A 650 -47.73 -13.23 -6.90
N CYS A 651 -48.54 -14.26 -7.16
CA CYS A 651 -48.49 -15.08 -8.36
C CYS A 651 -49.02 -14.31 -9.58
N ALA A 652 -48.28 -14.37 -10.68
CA ALA A 652 -48.75 -13.99 -12.01
C ALA A 652 -49.60 -15.13 -12.60
N CYS A 653 -50.87 -14.85 -12.90
CA CYS A 653 -51.71 -15.72 -13.72
C CYS A 653 -52.35 -14.88 -14.83
N THR A 654 -51.95 -15.20 -16.06
CA THR A 654 -52.56 -14.80 -17.32
C THR A 654 -53.95 -15.43 -17.44
N SER A 655 -54.98 -14.62 -17.66
CA SER A 655 -56.32 -15.11 -18.02
C SER A 655 -56.48 -15.16 -19.54
N GLN A 656 -56.65 -16.37 -20.07
CA GLN A 656 -57.24 -16.61 -21.38
C GLN A 656 -58.75 -16.79 -21.20
N LYS A 657 -59.52 -16.01 -21.96
CA LYS A 657 -60.94 -16.24 -22.22
C LYS A 657 -61.08 -17.43 -23.18
N THR A 658 -61.87 -18.44 -22.81
CA THR A 658 -62.67 -19.21 -23.76
C THR A 658 -63.87 -19.87 -23.06
N ARG A 659 -64.95 -19.97 -23.83
CA ARG A 659 -66.34 -20.25 -23.50
C ARG A 659 -66.66 -21.75 -23.45
N ARG A 660 -67.73 -22.08 -22.68
CA ARG A 660 -68.71 -23.19 -22.85
C ARG A 660 -68.14 -24.60 -22.64
N GLU A 661 -68.82 -25.55 -21.99
CA GLU A 661 -70.25 -25.76 -21.66
C GLU A 661 -70.44 -26.16 -20.19
#